data_AF-A0A1I4A991-F1
#
_entry.id   AF-A0A1I4A991-F1
#
_cell.length_a   1.000
_cell.length_b   1.000
_cell.length_c   1.000
_cell.angle_alpha   90.00
_cell.angle_beta   90.00
_cell.angle_gamma   90.00
#
_symmetry.space_group_name_H-M   'P 1'
#
loop_
_entity.id
_entity.type
_entity.pdbx_description
1 polymer ?
#
loop_
_entity_poly.entity_id
_entity_poly.type
_entity_poly.pdbx_seq_one_letter_code
_entity_poly.pdbx_strand_id
1 'polypeptide(L)'
;MYPRRTVRAARAATGALTALVLAAGGLAAAAPASAEPSPAPAPAVQVSRTELPVEGVTTVTVEGTGFLPSLATGARPPLAGRAAGAYVVFGAFPEVWQPSVGASSGARKAAATSWAVPADSMALIGGPAAGAIELREDGSFTATLQVDKAELDAKSPVAGARYGIYTYAGSGAAVAAYETFTPLTFVEPTPEPTPTPEPTPTPEPTPTPTPTPTPAPEQPAGPTVTVDRVLRTDGSLDLTVRGTGFGAGVAANGLYVAVGPKLGDAWYLDASTFQAATWVNPRVTTSVGDMAPLAADGTFAVRFTGVRPAYASDGVTYDHATTPFHVVTMAAHGSSDRSLDTSTPLSFDGLPQLPAVPPAPTPAPAAPAPLVVEGLTSGTVTAGGELSLTAGGFRPGETGIRLELHSTPVVLARGLTADASGVVTVQFTVPASTPAGRHTLVLVGADQTLRQSITVTAAQPRCVARSVSGATLTWGVRDSFRTYVAGPVARGTVTPSGVSGSGPWTWSGGTGRFNADAPAGAAAWSGRVAFSGHGGTLALTIADPRVQVTSATSAVLTATVTNGDGTSRVTLATLALSAGQRTVGDGRVAYSGVPATLTAAGAAGFAGFYTAGEALDPVSFTLPLGGQVECDASTGLATTGADALSGVGASAAFVLLGALMVGVARRRRGTTTA
;
A
#
# COMPACT_ATOMS: atom_id res chain seq x y z
N MET A 1 24.29 52.78 -62.48
CA MET A 1 23.36 53.59 -61.65
C MET A 1 23.04 52.81 -60.37
N TYR A 2 22.94 53.48 -59.23
CA TYR A 2 22.41 52.95 -57.96
C TYR A 2 20.92 53.37 -57.83
N PRO A 3 20.08 52.83 -56.90
CA PRO A 3 20.46 52.15 -55.65
C PRO A 3 19.70 50.85 -55.25
N ARG A 4 20.32 50.09 -54.31
CA ARG A 4 19.79 49.40 -53.07
C ARG A 4 18.37 48.76 -53.10
N ARG A 5 18.04 47.59 -52.51
CA ARG A 5 18.64 46.53 -51.63
C ARG A 5 17.62 45.34 -51.63
N THR A 6 17.71 44.14 -51.00
CA THR A 6 18.54 43.39 -50.01
C THR A 6 18.30 41.86 -50.26
N VAL A 7 19.26 40.91 -50.14
CA VAL A 7 19.67 40.10 -48.95
C VAL A 7 18.56 39.26 -48.29
N ARG A 8 18.66 37.94 -48.02
CA ARG A 8 19.55 36.78 -48.39
C ARG A 8 18.73 35.47 -48.09
N ALA A 9 18.81 34.33 -48.81
CA ALA A 9 19.88 33.32 -48.96
C ALA A 9 20.27 32.56 -47.65
N ALA A 10 20.60 31.26 -47.59
CA ALA A 10 20.49 30.09 -48.51
C ALA A 10 20.79 28.77 -47.74
N ARG A 11 20.75 27.58 -48.40
CA ARG A 11 20.95 26.23 -47.82
C ARG A 11 22.31 25.58 -48.23
N ALA A 12 22.68 24.51 -47.50
CA ALA A 12 23.67 23.45 -47.84
C ALA A 12 25.18 23.84 -47.76
N ALA A 13 26.15 22.92 -47.67
CA ALA A 13 26.13 21.45 -47.66
C ALA A 13 27.28 20.83 -46.80
N THR A 14 27.31 19.50 -46.66
CA THR A 14 28.25 18.69 -45.87
C THR A 14 29.64 18.49 -46.54
N GLY A 15 30.69 18.27 -45.74
CA GLY A 15 32.00 17.78 -46.18
C GLY A 15 32.90 17.44 -44.98
N ALA A 16 33.84 16.49 -45.12
CA ALA A 16 34.69 16.01 -44.01
C ALA A 16 36.09 15.61 -44.50
N LEU A 17 37.13 15.77 -43.64
CA LEU A 17 38.17 14.75 -43.38
C LEU A 17 39.15 15.16 -42.25
N THR A 18 39.57 14.15 -41.48
CA THR A 18 40.88 13.91 -40.83
C THR A 18 41.71 15.04 -40.17
N ALA A 19 41.67 15.00 -38.83
CA ALA A 19 42.73 15.20 -37.81
C ALA A 19 44.14 15.76 -38.16
N LEU A 20 44.63 16.62 -37.25
CA LEU A 20 46.04 16.68 -36.82
C LEU A 20 46.09 16.79 -35.29
N VAL A 21 47.06 16.13 -34.64
CA VAL A 21 47.22 16.12 -33.18
C VAL A 21 48.28 17.15 -32.76
N LEU A 22 47.97 17.96 -31.75
CA LEU A 22 48.95 18.68 -30.94
C LEU A 22 48.55 18.56 -29.47
N ALA A 23 49.45 18.03 -28.64
CA ALA A 23 49.23 17.86 -27.21
C ALA A 23 49.76 19.08 -26.44
N ALA A 24 48.93 19.67 -25.60
CA ALA A 24 49.33 20.61 -24.55
C ALA A 24 48.60 20.20 -23.26
N GLY A 25 49.36 19.91 -22.20
CA GLY A 25 48.80 19.38 -20.97
C GLY A 25 48.11 20.45 -20.13
N GLY A 26 46.84 20.23 -19.79
CA GLY A 26 46.13 20.94 -18.73
C GLY A 26 45.47 19.92 -17.80
N LEU A 27 45.61 20.10 -16.48
CA LEU A 27 44.93 19.25 -15.51
C LEU A 27 43.43 19.57 -15.52
N ALA A 28 42.65 18.77 -16.25
CA ALA A 28 41.21 18.75 -16.08
C ALA A 28 40.87 18.14 -14.71
N ALA A 29 40.38 18.96 -13.78
CA ALA A 29 39.77 18.45 -12.56
C ALA A 29 38.59 17.54 -12.95
N ALA A 30 38.50 16.36 -12.33
CA ALA A 30 37.39 15.46 -12.57
C ALA A 30 36.07 16.15 -12.19
N ALA A 31 35.12 16.23 -13.12
CA ALA A 31 33.77 16.63 -12.78
C ALA A 31 33.21 15.65 -11.74
N PRO A 32 32.51 16.11 -10.70
CA PRO A 32 31.85 15.22 -9.77
C PRO A 32 30.86 14.34 -10.54
N ALA A 33 30.88 13.04 -10.30
CA ALA A 33 29.87 12.15 -10.85
C ALA A 33 28.50 12.64 -10.37
N SER A 34 27.55 12.83 -11.29
CA SER A 34 26.16 13.04 -10.92
C SER A 34 25.72 11.87 -10.06
N ALA A 35 25.36 12.14 -8.80
CA ALA A 35 24.73 11.14 -7.96
C ALA A 35 23.47 10.62 -8.67
N GLU A 36 23.31 9.30 -8.76
CA GLU A 36 22.04 8.73 -9.20
C GLU A 36 20.94 9.21 -8.25
N PRO A 37 19.75 9.59 -8.76
CA PRO A 37 18.68 10.09 -7.90
C PRO A 37 18.29 8.99 -6.91
N SER A 38 18.37 9.31 -5.62
CA SER A 38 17.91 8.41 -4.55
C SER A 38 16.49 7.91 -4.86
N PRO A 39 16.20 6.60 -4.73
CA PRO A 39 14.86 6.09 -4.98
C PRO A 39 13.85 6.87 -4.13
N ALA A 40 12.77 7.32 -4.78
CA ALA A 40 11.75 8.11 -4.11
C ALA A 40 11.16 7.35 -2.92
N PRO A 41 10.87 8.04 -1.79
CA PRO A 41 10.28 7.38 -0.64
C PRO A 41 8.94 6.74 -1.01
N ALA A 42 8.72 5.49 -0.58
CA ALA A 42 7.46 4.79 -0.80
C ALA A 42 6.30 5.55 -0.14
N PRO A 43 5.11 5.62 -0.76
CA PRO A 43 4.01 6.40 -0.22
C PRO A 43 3.59 5.95 1.18
N ALA A 44 3.44 6.93 2.08
CA ALA A 44 3.10 6.70 3.48
C ALA A 44 2.01 7.67 3.95
N VAL A 45 1.18 7.23 4.88
CA VAL A 45 0.05 8.00 5.43
C VAL A 45 0.06 7.94 6.95
N GLN A 46 0.02 9.12 7.59
CA GLN A 46 -0.20 9.28 9.02
C GLN A 46 -1.60 9.82 9.28
N VAL A 47 -2.19 9.47 10.42
CA VAL A 47 -3.53 9.92 10.86
C VAL A 47 -3.42 10.40 12.30
N SER A 48 -3.97 11.58 12.62
CA SER A 48 -3.76 12.25 13.91
C SER A 48 -4.26 11.48 15.13
N ARG A 49 -5.20 10.55 14.94
CA ARG A 49 -5.61 9.53 15.92
C ARG A 49 -6.27 8.35 15.21
N THR A 50 -6.00 7.13 15.66
CA THR A 50 -6.59 5.90 15.09
C THR A 50 -7.70 5.30 15.95
N GLU A 51 -7.80 5.69 17.22
CA GLU A 51 -8.84 5.27 18.15
C GLU A 51 -9.84 6.40 18.37
N LEU A 52 -11.13 6.10 18.18
CA LEU A 52 -12.21 7.07 18.05
C LEU A 52 -13.42 6.68 18.93
N PRO A 53 -14.23 7.64 19.41
CA PRO A 53 -15.55 7.33 19.98
C PRO A 53 -16.43 6.61 18.95
N VAL A 54 -17.20 5.61 19.38
CA VAL A 54 -18.15 4.87 18.52
C VAL A 54 -19.37 5.72 18.12
N GLU A 55 -19.69 6.76 18.90
CA GLU A 55 -20.78 7.70 18.65
C GLU A 55 -20.27 9.10 18.26
N GLY A 56 -21.04 9.79 17.42
CA GLY A 56 -20.77 11.17 17.01
C GLY A 56 -19.75 11.32 15.87
N VAL A 57 -19.37 12.57 15.61
CA VAL A 57 -18.49 12.97 14.50
C VAL A 57 -17.13 13.38 15.08
N THR A 58 -16.05 12.69 14.70
CA THR A 58 -14.68 13.07 15.07
C THR A 58 -13.91 13.62 13.86
N THR A 59 -13.33 14.81 13.98
CA THR A 59 -12.40 15.34 12.98
C THR A 59 -11.03 14.65 13.11
N VAL A 60 -10.47 14.17 12.01
CA VAL A 60 -9.10 13.65 11.94
C VAL A 60 -8.30 14.37 10.85
N THR A 61 -7.02 14.60 11.12
CA THR A 61 -6.05 15.08 10.12
C THR A 61 -5.33 13.88 9.53
N VAL A 62 -5.15 13.87 8.21
CA VAL A 62 -4.45 12.83 7.47
C VAL A 62 -3.31 13.48 6.68
N GLU A 63 -2.08 13.03 6.90
CA GLU A 63 -0.89 13.52 6.22
C GLU A 63 -0.32 12.43 5.33
N GLY A 64 -0.12 12.74 4.04
CA GLY A 64 0.48 11.83 3.07
C GLY A 64 1.84 12.33 2.60
N THR A 65 2.74 11.39 2.29
CA THR A 65 4.05 11.65 1.68
C THR A 65 4.35 10.62 0.59
N GLY A 66 5.21 10.95 -0.38
CA GLY A 66 5.64 10.05 -1.46
C GLY A 66 4.65 9.89 -2.63
N PHE A 67 3.48 10.53 -2.59
CA PHE A 67 2.45 10.47 -3.65
C PHE A 67 2.83 11.34 -4.88
N LEU A 68 3.99 11.09 -5.49
CA LEU A 68 4.55 11.89 -6.58
C LEU A 68 3.56 12.03 -7.76
N PRO A 69 3.10 13.25 -8.11
CA PRO A 69 2.02 13.47 -9.09
C PRO A 69 2.20 12.78 -10.46
N SER A 70 3.44 12.53 -10.88
CA SER A 70 3.80 11.82 -12.11
C SER A 70 3.38 10.35 -12.15
N LEU A 71 3.13 9.70 -11.00
CA LEU A 71 2.77 8.28 -10.92
C LEU A 71 1.30 7.99 -11.25
N ALA A 72 0.41 9.00 -11.15
CA ALA A 72 -1.03 8.84 -11.27
C ALA A 72 -1.61 9.66 -12.43
N THR A 73 -1.52 9.14 -13.66
CA THR A 73 -2.20 9.75 -14.83
C THR A 73 -3.67 9.33 -14.89
N GLY A 74 -4.57 10.31 -14.90
CA GLY A 74 -6.02 10.09 -14.88
C GLY A 74 -6.58 9.49 -16.16
N ALA A 75 -7.54 8.58 -16.01
CA ALA A 75 -8.19 7.88 -17.12
C ALA A 75 -9.60 8.42 -17.46
N ARG A 76 -10.12 9.37 -16.68
CA ARG A 76 -11.52 9.84 -16.76
C ARG A 76 -11.64 11.36 -16.56
N PRO A 77 -12.60 12.04 -17.23
CA PRO A 77 -12.88 13.44 -16.95
C PRO A 77 -13.15 13.70 -15.45
N PRO A 78 -12.77 14.88 -14.92
CA PRO A 78 -12.18 16.01 -15.64
C PRO A 78 -10.65 15.90 -15.86
N LEU A 79 -9.94 15.01 -15.16
CA LEU A 79 -8.47 14.90 -15.18
C LEU A 79 -7.91 13.82 -16.13
N ALA A 80 -8.63 13.51 -17.21
CA ALA A 80 -8.15 12.55 -18.22
C ALA A 80 -6.85 13.05 -18.87
N GLY A 81 -5.79 12.23 -18.84
CA GLY A 81 -4.46 12.58 -19.35
C GLY A 81 -3.68 13.59 -18.49
N ARG A 82 -4.16 13.91 -17.28
CA ARG A 82 -3.50 14.81 -16.30
C ARG A 82 -3.08 14.04 -15.05
N ALA A 83 -2.23 14.66 -14.23
CA ALA A 83 -1.94 14.17 -12.88
C ALA A 83 -3.22 14.16 -12.03
N ALA A 84 -3.69 12.96 -11.69
CA ALA A 84 -4.95 12.71 -11.00
C ALA A 84 -4.82 12.61 -9.49
N GLY A 85 -3.60 12.57 -8.96
CA GLY A 85 -3.31 12.50 -7.53
C GLY A 85 -4.02 11.34 -6.81
N ALA A 86 -4.45 11.57 -5.57
CA ALA A 86 -5.00 10.53 -4.69
C ALA A 86 -6.33 10.97 -4.03
N TYR A 87 -7.31 10.07 -3.98
CA TYR A 87 -8.40 10.18 -3.03
C TYR A 87 -7.89 9.85 -1.62
N VAL A 88 -8.43 10.54 -0.62
CA VAL A 88 -8.18 10.32 0.82
C VAL A 88 -9.54 10.14 1.47
N VAL A 89 -9.82 8.94 1.99
CA VAL A 89 -11.19 8.45 2.21
C VAL A 89 -11.35 7.84 3.58
N PHE A 90 -12.36 8.26 4.34
CA PHE A 90 -12.84 7.46 5.46
C PHE A 90 -13.93 6.50 4.95
N GLY A 91 -13.69 5.20 5.12
CA GLY A 91 -14.54 4.17 4.54
C GLY A 91 -14.47 2.81 5.21
N ALA A 92 -15.37 1.93 4.78
CA ALA A 92 -15.50 0.56 5.23
C ALA A 92 -15.37 -0.37 4.02
N PHE A 93 -14.14 -0.81 3.70
CA PHE A 93 -13.85 -1.58 2.49
C PHE A 93 -13.54 -3.06 2.83
N PRO A 94 -13.81 -4.02 1.93
CA PRO A 94 -13.43 -5.42 2.10
C PRO A 94 -11.90 -5.63 2.14
N GLU A 95 -11.47 -6.89 2.30
CA GLU A 95 -10.04 -7.24 2.28
C GLU A 95 -9.36 -6.86 0.96
N VAL A 96 -9.98 -7.22 -0.17
CA VAL A 96 -9.57 -6.86 -1.53
C VAL A 96 -10.43 -5.71 -2.04
N TRP A 97 -9.85 -4.51 -2.08
CA TRP A 97 -10.52 -3.25 -2.39
C TRP A 97 -9.76 -2.41 -3.42
N GLN A 98 -8.54 -2.81 -3.77
CA GLN A 98 -7.54 -2.08 -4.55
C GLN A 98 -7.92 -1.95 -6.04
N PRO A 99 -7.97 -0.71 -6.60
CA PRO A 99 -8.07 -0.50 -8.04
C PRO A 99 -7.02 -1.26 -8.88
N SER A 100 -5.77 -1.38 -8.41
CA SER A 100 -4.67 -2.04 -9.13
C SER A 100 -4.91 -3.53 -9.45
N VAL A 101 -5.65 -4.25 -8.59
CA VAL A 101 -6.04 -5.66 -8.81
C VAL A 101 -7.44 -5.78 -9.43
N GLY A 102 -8.00 -4.67 -9.93
CA GLY A 102 -9.30 -4.64 -10.62
C GLY A 102 -10.52 -4.57 -9.70
N ALA A 103 -10.36 -4.27 -8.40
CA ALA A 103 -11.49 -4.24 -7.47
C ALA A 103 -12.50 -3.12 -7.83
N SER A 104 -13.78 -3.49 -7.92
CA SER A 104 -14.87 -2.58 -8.31
C SER A 104 -15.04 -1.42 -7.32
N SER A 105 -15.23 -0.20 -7.85
CA SER A 105 -15.58 0.98 -7.03
C SER A 105 -16.90 0.83 -6.28
N GLY A 106 -17.79 -0.07 -6.70
CA GLY A 106 -19.03 -0.36 -5.96
C GLY A 106 -18.82 -0.93 -4.55
N ALA A 107 -17.66 -1.55 -4.30
CA ALA A 107 -17.27 -2.13 -3.02
C ALA A 107 -16.56 -1.13 -2.08
N ARG A 108 -16.19 0.06 -2.57
CA ARG A 108 -15.52 1.11 -1.78
C ARG A 108 -16.55 2.07 -1.19
N LYS A 109 -17.13 1.71 -0.03
CA LYS A 109 -18.12 2.55 0.68
C LYS A 109 -17.43 3.59 1.56
N ALA A 110 -17.79 4.85 1.37
CA ALA A 110 -17.16 6.01 2.01
C ALA A 110 -18.21 6.90 2.69
N ALA A 111 -17.84 7.49 3.84
CA ALA A 111 -18.60 8.56 4.47
C ALA A 111 -18.01 9.92 4.07
N ALA A 112 -16.73 10.16 4.39
CA ALA A 112 -16.00 11.36 3.98
C ALA A 112 -14.93 11.06 2.92
N THR A 113 -14.63 12.05 2.07
CA THR A 113 -13.61 11.96 1.02
C THR A 113 -13.03 13.34 0.71
N SER A 114 -11.71 13.43 0.65
CA SER A 114 -10.97 14.51 0.00
C SER A 114 -10.26 13.98 -1.25
N TRP A 115 -9.91 14.87 -2.18
CA TRP A 115 -9.14 14.53 -3.37
C TRP A 115 -7.90 15.41 -3.45
N ALA A 116 -6.74 14.83 -3.15
CA ALA A 116 -5.43 15.45 -3.27
C ALA A 116 -5.04 15.50 -4.75
N VAL A 117 -4.94 16.70 -5.31
CA VAL A 117 -4.54 16.95 -6.71
C VAL A 117 -3.59 18.14 -6.79
N PRO A 118 -2.73 18.23 -7.83
CA PRO A 118 -1.90 19.41 -8.04
C PRO A 118 -2.72 20.70 -8.10
N ALA A 119 -2.15 21.82 -7.65
CA ALA A 119 -2.85 23.10 -7.52
C ALA A 119 -3.52 23.58 -8.82
N ASP A 120 -2.92 23.31 -9.99
CA ASP A 120 -3.49 23.64 -11.32
C ASP A 120 -4.82 22.90 -11.61
N SER A 121 -5.00 21.75 -10.97
CA SER A 121 -6.07 20.79 -11.22
C SER A 121 -7.18 20.86 -10.17
N MET A 122 -6.96 21.52 -9.03
CA MET A 122 -7.98 21.72 -7.98
C MET A 122 -9.23 22.43 -8.52
N ALA A 123 -9.06 23.48 -9.33
CA ALA A 123 -10.18 24.21 -9.92
C ALA A 123 -11.00 23.34 -10.90
N LEU A 124 -10.35 22.40 -11.60
CA LEU A 124 -10.99 21.50 -12.57
C LEU A 124 -11.90 20.44 -11.90
N ILE A 125 -11.70 20.17 -10.60
CA ILE A 125 -12.53 19.26 -9.80
C ILE A 125 -13.52 19.99 -8.87
N GLY A 126 -13.67 21.32 -9.01
CA GLY A 126 -14.61 22.13 -8.22
C GLY A 126 -14.01 22.83 -6.98
N GLY A 127 -12.70 22.74 -6.78
CA GLY A 127 -11.98 23.41 -5.69
C GLY A 127 -12.28 22.85 -4.29
N PRO A 128 -11.83 23.54 -3.22
CA PRO A 128 -11.95 23.05 -1.85
C PRO A 128 -13.38 22.74 -1.40
N ALA A 129 -14.38 23.46 -1.92
CA ALA A 129 -15.80 23.21 -1.65
C ALA A 129 -16.29 21.85 -2.19
N ALA A 130 -15.60 21.27 -3.17
CA ALA A 130 -15.83 19.91 -3.68
C ALA A 130 -14.89 18.86 -3.05
N GLY A 131 -14.18 19.20 -1.96
CA GLY A 131 -13.23 18.32 -1.27
C GLY A 131 -11.83 18.28 -1.89
N ALA A 132 -11.49 19.20 -2.81
CA ALA A 132 -10.14 19.29 -3.35
C ALA A 132 -9.14 19.76 -2.28
N ILE A 133 -8.00 19.07 -2.17
CA ILE A 133 -6.84 19.49 -1.38
C ILE A 133 -5.59 19.49 -2.26
N GLU A 134 -4.56 20.23 -1.85
CA GLU A 134 -3.30 20.31 -2.59
C GLU A 134 -2.50 19.00 -2.43
N LEU A 135 -2.11 18.42 -3.57
CA LEU A 135 -1.00 17.47 -3.67
C LEU A 135 0.22 18.22 -4.24
N ARG A 136 1.30 18.28 -3.47
CA ARG A 136 2.52 19.00 -3.85
C ARG A 136 3.42 18.17 -4.75
N GLU A 137 4.39 18.83 -5.39
CA GLU A 137 5.32 18.18 -6.33
C GLU A 137 6.22 17.13 -5.65
N ASP A 138 6.51 17.28 -4.35
CA ASP A 138 7.20 16.30 -3.51
C ASP A 138 6.33 15.08 -3.12
N GLY A 139 5.06 15.05 -3.53
CA GLY A 139 4.10 14.03 -3.18
C GLY A 139 3.54 14.14 -1.75
N SER A 140 3.66 15.31 -1.11
CA SER A 140 3.03 15.59 0.17
C SER A 140 1.61 16.14 0.03
N PHE A 141 0.73 15.80 0.98
CA PHE A 141 -0.59 16.41 1.13
C PHE A 141 -1.04 16.42 2.60
N THR A 142 -2.01 17.28 2.94
CA THR A 142 -2.69 17.29 4.23
C THR A 142 -4.20 17.35 3.99
N ALA A 143 -4.95 16.41 4.55
CA ALA A 143 -6.41 16.33 4.48
C ALA A 143 -7.03 16.46 5.87
N THR A 144 -8.26 16.97 5.95
CA THR A 144 -9.08 16.94 7.16
C THR A 144 -10.38 16.22 6.84
N LEU A 145 -10.63 15.11 7.51
CA LEU A 145 -11.82 14.28 7.31
C LEU A 145 -12.70 14.28 8.56
N GLN A 146 -14.02 14.27 8.35
CA GLN A 146 -14.98 13.98 9.40
C GLN A 146 -15.25 12.48 9.42
N VAL A 147 -15.09 11.87 10.59
CA VAL A 147 -15.32 10.45 10.83
C VAL A 147 -16.61 10.31 11.63
N ASP A 148 -17.69 9.96 10.95
CA ASP A 148 -18.96 9.54 11.54
C ASP A 148 -19.16 8.05 11.26
N LYS A 149 -19.13 7.23 12.31
CA LYS A 149 -19.28 5.78 12.16
C LYS A 149 -20.71 5.40 11.73
N ALA A 150 -21.73 6.04 12.30
CA ALA A 150 -23.13 5.73 12.03
C ALA A 150 -23.53 6.07 10.59
N GLU A 151 -23.01 7.17 10.04
CA GLU A 151 -23.18 7.55 8.64
C GLU A 151 -22.58 6.50 7.69
N LEU A 152 -21.43 5.93 8.05
CA LEU A 152 -20.75 4.90 7.25
C LEU A 152 -21.43 3.53 7.37
N ASP A 153 -21.86 3.14 8.57
CA ASP A 153 -22.61 1.90 8.82
C ASP A 153 -23.90 1.88 7.99
N ALA A 154 -24.65 2.99 7.98
CA ALA A 154 -25.85 3.17 7.17
C ALA A 154 -25.59 3.06 5.65
N LYS A 155 -24.35 3.27 5.21
CA LYS A 155 -23.90 3.13 3.81
C LYS A 155 -23.29 1.76 3.49
N SER A 156 -22.96 0.93 4.49
CA SER A 156 -22.11 -0.27 4.31
C SER A 156 -22.41 -1.45 5.25
N PRO A 157 -23.48 -2.24 5.03
CA PRO A 157 -23.73 -3.49 5.74
C PRO A 157 -22.86 -4.66 5.23
N VAL A 158 -21.63 -4.39 4.77
CA VAL A 158 -20.77 -5.41 4.14
C VAL A 158 -20.03 -6.21 5.21
N ALA A 159 -20.44 -7.45 5.43
CA ALA A 159 -19.76 -8.38 6.33
C ALA A 159 -18.28 -8.54 5.94
N GLY A 160 -17.38 -8.38 6.92
CA GLY A 160 -15.93 -8.41 6.69
C GLY A 160 -15.32 -7.11 6.14
N ALA A 161 -16.08 -6.01 6.03
CA ALA A 161 -15.50 -4.69 5.78
C ALA A 161 -14.67 -4.21 6.98
N ARG A 162 -13.57 -3.53 6.68
CA ARG A 162 -12.65 -2.93 7.67
C ARG A 162 -12.82 -1.41 7.65
N TYR A 163 -12.95 -0.81 8.82
CA TYR A 163 -13.01 0.64 8.95
C TYR A 163 -11.60 1.23 8.91
N GLY A 164 -11.42 2.33 8.18
CA GLY A 164 -10.15 3.03 8.18
C GLY A 164 -10.09 4.25 7.27
N ILE A 165 -8.90 4.87 7.28
CA ILE A 165 -8.50 5.82 6.26
C ILE A 165 -7.84 5.05 5.11
N TYR A 166 -8.33 5.26 3.90
CA TYR A 166 -7.83 4.68 2.67
C TYR A 166 -7.29 5.77 1.75
N THR A 167 -6.23 5.45 1.01
CA THR A 167 -5.85 6.23 -0.17
C THR A 167 -5.87 5.37 -1.43
N TYR A 168 -6.09 5.99 -2.59
CA TYR A 168 -5.94 5.36 -3.92
C TYR A 168 -5.96 6.42 -5.01
N ALA A 169 -5.45 6.09 -6.20
CA ALA A 169 -5.30 7.06 -7.29
C ALA A 169 -6.64 7.63 -7.82
N GLY A 170 -6.62 8.92 -8.16
CA GLY A 170 -7.78 9.66 -8.66
C GLY A 170 -8.19 9.33 -10.09
N SER A 171 -9.32 9.88 -10.58
CA SER A 171 -9.71 9.84 -12.00
C SER A 171 -9.80 8.42 -12.63
N GLY A 172 -9.88 7.36 -11.82
CA GLY A 172 -9.87 5.99 -12.31
C GLY A 172 -8.50 5.51 -12.81
N ALA A 173 -7.42 6.18 -12.44
CA ALA A 173 -6.07 5.62 -12.47
C ALA A 173 -5.96 4.42 -11.51
N ALA A 174 -4.98 3.55 -11.74
CA ALA A 174 -4.73 2.36 -10.94
C ALA A 174 -3.24 2.29 -10.60
N VAL A 175 -2.88 2.65 -9.36
CA VAL A 175 -1.48 2.82 -8.92
C VAL A 175 -1.32 2.12 -7.58
N ALA A 176 -0.74 0.93 -7.57
CA ALA A 176 -0.61 0.10 -6.36
C ALA A 176 0.14 0.81 -5.21
N ALA A 177 1.12 1.67 -5.55
CA ALA A 177 1.84 2.47 -4.55
C ALA A 177 0.94 3.47 -3.80
N TYR A 178 -0.17 3.91 -4.38
CA TYR A 178 -1.10 4.86 -3.76
C TYR A 178 -2.15 4.17 -2.87
N GLU A 179 -2.16 2.84 -2.78
CA GLU A 179 -3.26 2.07 -2.21
C GLU A 179 -3.02 1.73 -0.73
N THR A 180 -2.94 2.76 0.12
CA THR A 180 -2.72 2.59 1.57
C THR A 180 -4.03 2.36 2.34
N PHE A 181 -3.90 1.74 3.52
CA PHE A 181 -4.97 1.54 4.49
C PHE A 181 -4.42 1.72 5.92
N THR A 182 -4.95 2.71 6.64
CA THR A 182 -4.70 2.92 8.07
C THR A 182 -5.98 2.54 8.83
N PRO A 183 -5.97 1.47 9.65
CA PRO A 183 -7.16 1.02 10.36
C PRO A 183 -7.61 2.04 11.42
N LEU A 184 -8.93 2.12 11.63
CA LEU A 184 -9.52 2.88 12.72
C LEU A 184 -10.27 1.94 13.67
N THR A 185 -10.05 2.12 14.97
CA THR A 185 -10.78 1.44 16.05
C THR A 185 -11.82 2.38 16.66
N PHE A 186 -12.95 1.81 17.07
CA PHE A 186 -14.05 2.53 17.70
C PHE A 186 -14.29 1.98 19.10
N VAL A 187 -14.40 2.86 20.09
CA VAL A 187 -14.59 2.52 21.50
C VAL A 187 -15.81 3.25 22.08
N GLU A 188 -16.51 2.59 22.98
CA GLU A 188 -17.57 3.21 23.78
C GLU A 188 -16.95 4.19 24.79
N PRO A 189 -17.60 5.33 25.09
CA PRO A 189 -17.14 6.21 26.15
C PRO A 189 -17.19 5.46 27.49
N THR A 190 -16.08 5.45 28.23
CA THR A 190 -16.06 4.87 29.57
C THR A 190 -17.05 5.65 30.47
N PRO A 191 -17.99 4.99 31.15
CA PRO A 191 -18.97 5.70 31.98
C PRO A 191 -18.25 6.42 33.13
N GLU A 192 -18.52 7.71 33.27
CA GLU A 192 -18.01 8.53 34.36
C GLU A 192 -18.50 7.95 35.71
N PRO A 193 -17.62 7.76 36.71
CA PRO A 193 -18.01 7.10 37.96
C PRO A 193 -19.02 7.95 38.72
N THR A 194 -20.19 7.38 39.01
CA THR A 194 -21.26 8.04 39.79
C THR A 194 -20.68 8.63 41.07
N PRO A 195 -20.82 9.96 41.31
CA PRO A 195 -20.25 10.58 42.50
C PRO A 195 -20.86 9.98 43.76
N THR A 196 -19.98 9.52 44.66
CA THR A 196 -20.41 9.04 45.99
C THR A 196 -20.87 10.24 46.81
N PRO A 197 -22.05 10.18 47.48
CA PRO A 197 -22.59 11.34 48.20
C PRO A 197 -21.69 11.76 49.37
N GLU A 198 -21.20 12.99 49.30
CA GLU A 198 -20.37 13.63 50.32
C GLU A 198 -21.21 14.01 51.56
N PRO A 199 -20.70 13.82 52.80
CA PRO A 199 -21.46 14.11 54.01
C PRO A 199 -21.65 15.62 54.24
N THR A 200 -22.87 16.01 54.63
CA THR A 200 -23.30 17.40 54.79
C THR A 200 -22.42 18.23 55.74
N PRO A 201 -21.81 19.35 55.28
CA PRO A 201 -21.03 20.24 56.16
C PRO A 201 -21.92 21.06 57.11
N THR A 202 -21.33 21.44 58.25
CA THR A 202 -21.96 22.31 59.27
C THR A 202 -21.73 23.79 58.92
N PRO A 203 -22.70 24.71 59.11
CA PRO A 203 -22.59 26.09 58.63
C PRO A 203 -21.63 26.98 59.45
N GLU A 204 -20.87 27.80 58.75
CA GLU A 204 -20.00 28.89 59.25
C GLU A 204 -20.57 30.26 58.77
N PRO A 205 -20.43 31.39 59.51
CA PRO A 205 -21.32 32.54 59.32
C PRO A 205 -21.00 33.49 58.14
N THR A 206 -21.99 34.36 57.87
CA THR A 206 -22.14 35.26 56.72
C THR A 206 -20.91 36.13 56.37
N PRO A 207 -20.52 36.22 55.09
CA PRO A 207 -19.42 37.09 54.65
C PRO A 207 -19.78 38.58 54.62
N THR A 208 -18.78 39.41 54.93
CA THR A 208 -18.77 40.88 54.73
C THR A 208 -18.45 41.18 53.25
N PRO A 209 -18.99 42.25 52.63
CA PRO A 209 -18.85 42.49 51.18
C PRO A 209 -17.39 42.64 50.71
N THR A 210 -16.98 41.76 49.79
CA THR A 210 -15.70 41.79 49.08
C THR A 210 -15.69 42.89 48.01
N PRO A 211 -14.61 43.69 47.88
CA PRO A 211 -14.51 44.74 46.86
C PRO A 211 -14.33 44.18 45.43
N THR A 212 -14.62 45.03 44.44
CA THR A 212 -14.47 44.77 43.00
C THR A 212 -13.13 44.12 42.64
N PRO A 213 -13.09 43.09 41.76
CA PRO A 213 -11.84 42.47 41.34
C PRO A 213 -10.97 43.47 40.55
N THR A 214 -9.89 43.93 41.18
CA THR A 214 -8.71 44.44 40.48
C THR A 214 -8.15 43.31 39.60
N PRO A 215 -7.69 43.57 38.35
CA PRO A 215 -7.05 42.54 37.54
C PRO A 215 -5.88 41.93 38.30
N ALA A 216 -5.86 40.59 38.40
CA ALA A 216 -4.76 39.88 39.02
C ALA A 216 -3.46 40.19 38.23
N PRO A 217 -2.34 40.48 38.91
CA PRO A 217 -1.07 40.64 38.22
C PRO A 217 -0.72 39.34 37.49
N GLU A 218 -0.18 39.47 36.29
CA GLU A 218 0.29 38.34 35.48
C GLU A 218 1.34 37.56 36.27
N GLN A 219 0.96 36.37 36.75
CA GLN A 219 1.82 35.57 37.62
C GLN A 219 3.05 35.13 36.81
N PRO A 220 4.28 35.46 37.25
CA PRO A 220 5.49 35.06 36.52
C PRO A 220 5.54 33.53 36.43
N ALA A 221 5.90 33.03 35.25
CA ALA A 221 5.95 31.59 34.99
C ALA A 221 6.89 30.90 35.98
N GLY A 222 6.35 29.96 36.75
CA GLY A 222 7.10 29.22 37.76
C GLY A 222 8.15 28.29 37.14
N PRO A 223 9.06 27.74 37.98
CA PRO A 223 10.07 26.79 37.51
C PRO A 223 9.43 25.61 36.80
N THR A 224 9.98 25.25 35.65
CA THR A 224 9.46 24.23 34.74
C THR A 224 10.56 23.21 34.43
N VAL A 225 10.20 21.93 34.38
CA VAL A 225 11.13 20.83 34.11
C VAL A 225 10.63 19.94 32.98
N THR A 226 11.48 19.71 31.97
CA THR A 226 11.27 18.71 30.92
C THR A 226 12.24 17.53 31.09
N VAL A 227 11.82 16.35 30.64
CA VAL A 227 12.55 15.09 30.82
C VAL A 227 12.60 14.34 29.49
N ASP A 228 13.73 14.45 28.79
CA ASP A 228 14.06 13.56 27.67
C ASP A 228 14.40 12.17 28.26
N ARG A 229 13.83 11.07 27.76
CA ARG A 229 14.12 9.70 28.25
C ARG A 229 14.47 8.74 27.13
N VAL A 230 15.38 7.80 27.41
CA VAL A 230 15.79 6.71 26.52
C VAL A 230 15.77 5.39 27.30
N LEU A 231 15.04 4.39 26.81
CA LEU A 231 15.01 3.06 27.42
C LEU A 231 16.23 2.23 27.01
N ARG A 232 16.97 1.71 27.98
CA ARG A 232 18.06 0.74 27.78
C ARG A 232 17.51 -0.67 27.58
N THR A 233 18.34 -1.52 26.99
CA THR A 233 18.11 -2.97 26.84
C THR A 233 18.03 -3.74 28.17
N ASP A 234 18.43 -3.14 29.30
CA ASP A 234 18.29 -3.70 30.65
C ASP A 234 17.00 -3.23 31.37
N GLY A 235 16.12 -2.51 30.68
CA GLY A 235 14.87 -1.97 31.23
C GLY A 235 15.03 -0.69 32.06
N SER A 236 16.25 -0.18 32.25
CA SER A 236 16.50 1.09 32.92
C SER A 236 16.46 2.29 31.96
N LEU A 237 16.25 3.49 32.49
CA LEU A 237 16.20 4.72 31.70
C LEU A 237 17.54 5.47 31.74
N ASP A 238 17.85 6.09 30.61
CA ASP A 238 18.71 7.27 30.51
C ASP A 238 17.80 8.50 30.49
N LEU A 239 17.98 9.42 31.45
CA LEU A 239 17.21 10.65 31.54
C LEU A 239 18.12 11.84 31.26
N THR A 240 17.68 12.78 30.42
CA THR A 240 18.23 14.14 30.37
C THR A 240 17.15 15.09 30.86
N VAL A 241 17.34 15.62 32.07
CA VAL A 241 16.39 16.50 32.75
C VAL A 241 16.86 17.94 32.54
N ARG A 242 15.95 18.81 32.10
CA ARG A 242 16.23 20.23 31.82
C ARG A 242 15.29 21.09 32.63
N GLY A 243 15.84 22.11 33.29
CA GLY A 243 15.07 23.09 34.05
C GLY A 243 15.13 24.47 33.43
N THR A 244 14.04 25.23 33.55
CA THR A 244 13.95 26.67 33.24
C THR A 244 13.16 27.37 34.34
N GLY A 245 13.30 28.70 34.46
CA GLY A 245 12.58 29.49 35.48
C GLY A 245 13.17 29.40 36.90
N PHE A 246 14.29 28.71 37.11
CA PHE A 246 15.02 28.67 38.39
C PHE A 246 15.93 29.92 38.55
N GLY A 247 15.45 31.09 38.13
CA GLY A 247 16.22 32.33 38.00
C GLY A 247 15.83 33.38 39.04
N ALA A 248 16.81 34.06 39.64
CA ALA A 248 16.62 35.13 40.62
C ALA A 248 15.74 34.75 41.85
N GLY A 249 16.05 33.61 42.48
CA GLY A 249 15.41 33.19 43.74
C GLY A 249 16.10 32.01 44.42
N VAL A 250 16.67 31.10 43.61
CA VAL A 250 17.41 29.92 44.10
C VAL A 250 18.45 30.32 45.14
N ALA A 251 18.36 29.71 46.32
CA ALA A 251 19.25 29.97 47.44
C ALA A 251 20.73 29.84 47.04
N ALA A 252 21.63 30.52 47.76
CA ALA A 252 23.08 30.43 47.59
C ALA A 252 23.65 28.99 47.76
N ASN A 253 22.80 28.05 48.16
CA ASN A 253 23.05 26.64 48.34
C ASN A 253 22.57 25.77 47.16
N GLY A 254 21.91 26.32 46.13
CA GLY A 254 21.44 25.58 44.94
C GLY A 254 20.13 24.80 45.17
N LEU A 255 19.82 23.91 44.23
CA LEU A 255 18.69 22.96 44.29
C LEU A 255 19.18 21.50 44.10
N TYR A 256 18.37 20.54 44.53
CA TYR A 256 18.51 19.14 44.10
C TYR A 256 17.53 18.84 42.98
N VAL A 257 18.00 18.11 41.98
CA VAL A 257 17.17 17.34 41.05
C VAL A 257 17.26 15.88 41.48
N ALA A 258 16.15 15.19 41.69
CA ALA A 258 16.15 13.79 42.15
C ALA A 258 15.15 12.92 41.39
N VAL A 259 15.38 11.61 41.42
CA VAL A 259 14.57 10.60 40.73
C VAL A 259 14.20 9.48 41.70
N GLY A 260 12.91 9.22 41.88
CA GLY A 260 12.39 8.21 42.80
C GLY A 260 10.91 8.41 43.14
N PRO A 261 10.36 7.72 44.15
CA PRO A 261 8.99 7.89 44.59
C PRO A 261 8.78 9.22 45.31
N LYS A 262 7.58 9.78 45.23
CA LYS A 262 7.19 11.00 45.97
C LYS A 262 6.28 10.62 47.13
N LEU A 263 6.86 10.48 48.32
CA LEU A 263 6.20 9.86 49.48
C LEU A 263 5.61 10.90 50.45
N GLY A 264 4.30 11.13 50.35
CA GLY A 264 3.56 12.08 51.20
C GLY A 264 3.97 13.54 50.98
N ASP A 265 3.46 14.45 51.81
CA ASP A 265 3.69 15.89 51.66
C ASP A 265 5.11 16.34 52.08
N ALA A 266 5.76 15.54 52.93
CA ALA A 266 7.11 15.78 53.47
C ALA A 266 8.24 15.07 52.68
N TRP A 267 7.95 14.61 51.46
CA TRP A 267 8.82 13.85 50.54
C TRP A 267 10.24 14.40 50.33
N TYR A 268 10.49 15.67 50.67
CA TYR A 268 11.75 16.38 50.49
C TYR A 268 12.67 16.35 51.72
N LEU A 269 12.21 15.81 52.85
CA LEU A 269 13.02 15.71 54.07
C LEU A 269 13.91 14.46 54.10
N ASP A 270 13.58 13.44 53.31
CA ASP A 270 14.30 12.15 53.30
C ASP A 270 14.89 11.84 51.92
N ALA A 271 16.21 12.07 51.82
CA ALA A 271 16.95 11.87 50.59
C ALA A 271 17.27 10.39 50.28
N SER A 272 17.21 9.47 51.25
CA SER A 272 17.54 8.06 50.99
C SER A 272 16.44 7.35 50.19
N THR A 273 15.23 7.91 50.17
CA THR A 273 14.11 7.44 49.36
C THR A 273 14.39 7.49 47.85
N PHE A 274 15.26 8.39 47.36
CA PHE A 274 15.53 8.56 45.93
C PHE A 274 16.59 7.59 45.40
N GLN A 275 16.43 7.19 44.14
CA GLN A 275 17.36 6.30 43.44
C GLN A 275 18.64 7.03 43.01
N ALA A 276 18.51 8.31 42.65
CA ALA A 276 19.60 9.19 42.28
C ALA A 276 19.22 10.65 42.54
N ALA A 277 20.21 11.48 42.86
CA ALA A 277 20.06 12.92 42.97
C ALA A 277 21.29 13.63 42.40
N THR A 278 21.12 14.87 41.94
CA THR A 278 22.20 15.74 41.47
C THR A 278 22.00 17.13 42.05
N TRP A 279 23.08 17.68 42.60
CA TRP A 279 23.12 19.02 43.16
C TRP A 279 23.40 20.05 42.05
N VAL A 280 22.41 20.86 41.72
CA VAL A 280 22.49 21.92 40.71
C VAL A 280 22.75 23.25 41.42
N ASN A 281 23.93 23.84 41.21
CA ASN A 281 24.40 24.98 41.98
C ASN A 281 25.14 26.02 41.09
N PRO A 282 24.90 27.34 41.26
CA PRO A 282 25.52 28.38 40.42
C PRO A 282 27.02 28.60 40.68
N ARG A 283 27.61 27.96 41.70
CA ARG A 283 29.07 27.94 41.92
C ARG A 283 29.78 26.82 41.15
N VAL A 284 29.02 25.89 40.59
CA VAL A 284 29.54 24.79 39.76
C VAL A 284 29.60 25.28 38.32
N THR A 285 30.78 25.23 37.70
CA THR A 285 30.99 25.68 36.31
C THR A 285 31.05 24.54 35.30
N THR A 286 31.31 23.32 35.76
CA THR A 286 31.32 22.08 34.97
C THR A 286 30.77 20.94 35.82
N SER A 287 30.05 19.99 35.22
CA SER A 287 29.49 18.86 35.98
C SER A 287 30.59 17.91 36.45
N VAL A 288 30.59 17.57 37.75
CA VAL A 288 31.61 16.73 38.40
C VAL A 288 30.93 15.86 39.47
N GLY A 289 30.95 14.54 39.30
CA GLY A 289 30.20 13.63 40.17
C GLY A 289 28.71 13.98 40.16
N ASP A 290 28.08 13.93 41.33
CA ASP A 290 26.66 14.26 41.52
C ASP A 290 26.38 15.77 41.59
N MET A 291 27.20 16.60 40.93
CA MET A 291 27.11 18.06 40.91
C MET A 291 27.05 18.60 39.47
N ALA A 292 26.22 19.62 39.24
CA ALA A 292 26.00 20.21 37.93
C ALA A 292 25.82 21.74 38.00
N PRO A 293 26.12 22.48 36.92
CA PRO A 293 25.98 23.93 36.86
C PRO A 293 24.51 24.37 36.84
N LEU A 294 24.20 25.43 37.60
CA LEU A 294 23.02 26.28 37.35
C LEU A 294 23.48 27.50 36.55
N ALA A 295 22.88 27.75 35.39
CA ALA A 295 23.18 28.93 34.60
C ALA A 295 22.55 30.20 35.19
N ALA A 296 23.13 31.37 34.88
CA ALA A 296 22.72 32.66 35.45
C ALA A 296 21.31 33.11 35.04
N ASP A 297 20.74 32.52 33.99
CA ASP A 297 19.35 32.70 33.54
C ASP A 297 18.35 31.78 34.26
N GLY A 298 18.82 30.93 35.18
CA GLY A 298 17.97 29.95 35.87
C GLY A 298 17.68 28.69 35.07
N THR A 299 18.54 28.36 34.09
CA THR A 299 18.46 27.08 33.36
C THR A 299 19.48 26.06 33.87
N PHE A 300 19.15 24.76 33.73
CA PHE A 300 20.09 23.67 34.00
C PHE A 300 19.83 22.48 33.07
N ALA A 301 20.83 21.59 32.97
CA ALA A 301 20.67 20.25 32.41
C ALA A 301 21.45 19.23 33.25
N VAL A 302 20.80 18.14 33.65
CA VAL A 302 21.43 17.00 34.34
C VAL A 302 21.11 15.69 33.60
N ARG A 303 21.98 14.69 33.73
CA ARG A 303 21.77 13.37 33.14
C ARG A 303 21.83 12.28 34.20
N PHE A 304 20.78 11.48 34.31
CA PHE A 304 20.76 10.28 35.14
C PHE A 304 20.90 9.05 34.26
N THR A 305 21.77 8.12 34.64
CA THR A 305 22.12 6.95 33.84
C THR A 305 21.87 5.66 34.60
N GLY A 306 21.07 4.75 34.02
CA GLY A 306 20.76 3.46 34.64
C GLY A 306 19.63 3.53 35.67
N VAL A 307 18.73 4.50 35.52
CA VAL A 307 17.55 4.70 36.41
C VAL A 307 16.65 3.47 36.29
N ARG A 308 16.52 2.64 37.33
CA ARG A 308 15.84 1.33 37.25
C ARG A 308 14.36 1.43 37.62
N PRO A 309 13.46 0.61 37.03
CA PRO A 309 12.05 0.56 37.42
C PRO A 309 11.84 0.04 38.86
N ALA A 310 12.79 -0.70 39.43
CA ALA A 310 12.79 -1.09 40.83
C ALA A 310 14.19 -1.02 41.44
N TYR A 311 14.27 -0.69 42.73
CA TYR A 311 15.50 -0.63 43.53
C TYR A 311 15.20 -0.79 45.02
N ALA A 312 16.24 -1.03 45.83
CA ALA A 312 16.14 -1.01 47.28
C ALA A 312 17.01 0.11 47.88
N SER A 313 16.51 0.77 48.91
CA SER A 313 17.21 1.77 49.72
C SER A 313 16.73 1.68 51.17
N ASP A 314 17.63 1.82 52.14
CA ASP A 314 17.39 1.66 53.58
C ASP A 314 16.54 0.43 53.98
N GLY A 315 16.66 -0.66 53.23
CA GLY A 315 15.93 -1.92 53.43
C GLY A 315 14.51 -1.95 52.84
N VAL A 316 14.01 -0.84 52.32
CA VAL A 316 12.74 -0.76 51.59
C VAL A 316 12.98 -1.01 50.10
N THR A 317 12.11 -1.79 49.45
CA THR A 317 12.13 -1.93 47.98
C THR A 317 11.06 -1.04 47.38
N TYR A 318 11.44 -0.19 46.43
CA TYR A 318 10.57 0.66 45.65
C TYR A 318 10.46 0.12 44.23
N ASP A 319 9.23 -0.01 43.72
CA ASP A 319 8.91 -0.43 42.35
C ASP A 319 7.93 0.57 41.74
N HIS A 320 8.28 1.11 40.56
CA HIS A 320 7.47 2.07 39.81
C HIS A 320 6.03 1.59 39.59
N ALA A 321 5.80 0.28 39.42
CA ALA A 321 4.49 -0.30 39.15
C ALA A 321 3.55 -0.25 40.37
N THR A 322 4.08 -0.13 41.59
CA THR A 322 3.29 0.00 42.83
C THR A 322 3.44 1.37 43.50
N THR A 323 4.52 2.10 43.21
CA THR A 323 4.85 3.40 43.79
C THR A 323 5.39 4.32 42.68
N PRO A 324 4.55 5.14 42.01
CA PRO A 324 4.95 5.88 40.83
C PRO A 324 6.16 6.80 41.03
N PHE A 325 7.21 6.59 40.23
CA PHE A 325 8.41 7.41 40.28
C PHE A 325 8.19 8.75 39.57
N HIS A 326 8.95 9.75 40.03
CA HIS A 326 8.92 11.11 39.55
C HIS A 326 10.36 11.61 39.38
N VAL A 327 10.53 12.56 38.46
CA VAL A 327 11.65 13.51 38.49
C VAL A 327 11.18 14.73 39.27
N VAL A 328 11.86 15.07 40.36
CA VAL A 328 11.50 16.17 41.26
C VAL A 328 12.63 17.19 41.37
N THR A 329 12.28 18.45 41.62
CA THR A 329 13.22 19.48 42.07
C THR A 329 12.84 20.00 43.45
N MET A 330 13.82 20.40 44.24
CA MET A 330 13.62 20.98 45.58
C MET A 330 14.81 21.86 45.98
N ALA A 331 14.60 22.88 46.83
CA ALA A 331 15.69 23.68 47.37
C ALA A 331 16.69 22.81 48.18
N ALA A 332 17.99 23.04 48.00
CA ALA A 332 19.01 22.16 48.58
C ALA A 332 19.23 22.37 50.09
N HIS A 333 19.89 21.40 50.71
CA HIS A 333 20.34 21.41 52.12
C HIS A 333 19.25 21.73 53.16
N GLY A 334 18.05 21.15 52.99
CA GLY A 334 16.97 21.25 53.99
C GLY A 334 16.32 22.63 54.06
N SER A 335 16.43 23.45 53.00
CA SER A 335 15.73 24.73 52.91
C SER A 335 14.21 24.56 52.99
N SER A 336 13.55 25.43 53.74
CA SER A 336 12.08 25.52 53.80
C SER A 336 11.45 26.20 52.57
N ASP A 337 12.28 26.73 51.65
CA ASP A 337 11.82 27.24 50.36
C ASP A 337 11.30 26.10 49.46
N ARG A 338 10.00 26.13 49.19
CA ARG A 338 9.31 25.20 48.28
C ARG A 338 8.91 25.85 46.95
N SER A 339 9.36 27.08 46.68
CA SER A 339 9.09 27.76 45.39
C SER A 339 9.82 27.12 44.21
N LEU A 340 10.85 26.31 44.49
CA LEU A 340 11.64 25.55 43.52
C LEU A 340 11.09 24.13 43.26
N ASP A 341 9.91 23.81 43.78
CA ASP A 341 9.34 22.46 43.72
C ASP A 341 8.70 22.17 42.36
N THR A 342 9.22 21.16 41.68
CA THR A 342 8.59 20.56 40.48
C THR A 342 8.50 19.05 40.64
N SER A 343 7.61 18.41 39.86
CA SER A 343 7.15 17.04 40.11
C SER A 343 6.65 16.40 38.81
N THR A 344 7.57 15.97 37.94
CA THR A 344 7.25 15.39 36.64
C THR A 344 7.16 13.86 36.75
N PRO A 345 5.99 13.23 36.49
CA PRO A 345 5.84 11.77 36.55
C PRO A 345 6.77 11.04 35.56
N LEU A 346 7.29 9.89 35.98
CA LEU A 346 8.20 9.06 35.19
C LEU A 346 7.57 7.70 34.87
N SER A 347 7.51 7.35 33.59
CA SER A 347 7.09 6.03 33.10
C SER A 347 8.22 5.35 32.33
N PHE A 348 8.33 4.04 32.50
CA PHE A 348 9.31 3.18 31.86
C PHE A 348 8.85 2.64 30.49
N ASP A 349 7.60 2.90 30.12
CA ASP A 349 6.98 2.34 28.93
C ASP A 349 7.17 3.21 27.67
N GLY A 350 7.26 2.52 26.53
CA GLY A 350 6.93 3.02 25.19
C GLY A 350 7.74 4.20 24.64
N LEU A 351 8.94 3.95 24.10
CA LEU A 351 9.61 4.85 23.13
C LEU A 351 10.33 4.07 22.02
N PRO A 352 10.40 4.59 20.78
CA PRO A 352 11.13 3.96 19.67
C PRO A 352 12.64 4.20 19.74
N GLN A 353 13.43 3.21 19.31
CA GLN A 353 14.90 3.34 19.19
C GLN A 353 15.32 3.94 17.84
N LEU A 354 16.44 4.68 17.84
CA LEU A 354 17.17 5.13 16.65
C LEU A 354 18.58 4.50 16.59
N PRO A 355 19.19 4.38 15.40
CA PRO A 355 20.33 3.47 15.18
C PRO A 355 21.69 4.00 15.64
N ALA A 356 22.63 3.08 15.89
CA ALA A 356 23.98 3.36 16.39
C ALA A 356 25.05 3.44 15.28
N VAL A 357 26.16 4.11 15.59
CA VAL A 357 27.36 4.27 14.74
C VAL A 357 28.51 3.39 15.28
N PRO A 358 29.30 2.69 14.44
CA PRO A 358 30.19 1.61 14.89
C PRO A 358 31.58 2.09 15.40
N PRO A 359 32.17 1.42 16.42
CA PRO A 359 33.52 1.70 16.94
C PRO A 359 34.55 0.59 16.65
N ALA A 360 35.85 0.93 16.72
CA ALA A 360 36.97 -0.02 16.80
C ALA A 360 38.28 0.71 17.23
N PRO A 361 39.30 0.02 17.81
CA PRO A 361 39.29 -1.28 18.49
C PRO A 361 40.04 -1.32 19.85
N THR A 362 39.67 -2.25 20.72
CA THR A 362 40.53 -3.14 21.55
C THR A 362 39.58 -4.07 22.32
N PRO A 363 39.80 -5.40 22.39
CA PRO A 363 38.69 -6.34 22.61
C PRO A 363 38.21 -6.41 24.06
N ALA A 364 36.95 -6.01 24.28
CA ALA A 364 36.13 -6.45 25.40
C ALA A 364 35.66 -7.91 25.19
N PRO A 365 35.09 -8.59 26.22
CA PRO A 365 34.44 -9.89 26.04
C PRO A 365 33.40 -9.83 24.91
N ALA A 366 33.28 -10.91 24.14
CA ALA A 366 32.35 -10.97 23.01
C ALA A 366 30.93 -10.62 23.48
N ALA A 367 30.40 -9.50 22.98
CA ALA A 367 29.03 -9.10 23.26
C ALA A 367 28.07 -10.20 22.77
N PRO A 368 27.01 -10.53 23.53
CA PRO A 368 26.06 -11.56 23.12
C PRO A 368 25.53 -11.21 21.72
N ALA A 369 25.74 -12.10 20.75
CA ALA A 369 25.41 -11.81 19.37
C ALA A 369 23.92 -11.44 19.27
N PRO A 370 23.58 -10.29 18.66
CA PRO A 370 22.18 -9.87 18.56
C PRO A 370 21.38 -10.94 17.81
N LEU A 371 20.10 -11.08 18.14
CA LEU A 371 19.21 -11.92 17.34
C LEU A 371 19.02 -11.25 15.98
N VAL A 372 19.61 -11.84 14.94
CA VAL A 372 19.51 -11.41 13.55
C VAL A 372 18.67 -12.43 12.79
N VAL A 373 17.80 -11.96 11.90
CA VAL A 373 17.06 -12.79 10.95
C VAL A 373 17.30 -12.28 9.54
N GLU A 374 18.02 -13.09 8.75
CA GLU A 374 18.38 -12.81 7.36
C GLU A 374 17.38 -13.45 6.39
N GLY A 375 17.26 -12.88 5.20
CA GLY A 375 16.23 -13.24 4.21
C GLY A 375 14.94 -12.40 4.30
N LEU A 376 14.81 -11.54 5.32
CA LEU A 376 13.72 -10.58 5.42
C LEU A 376 13.89 -9.42 4.42
N THR A 377 12.84 -9.12 3.64
CA THR A 377 12.77 -7.91 2.80
C THR A 377 11.89 -6.89 3.52
N SER A 378 12.47 -5.76 3.96
CA SER A 378 11.77 -4.72 4.75
C SER A 378 11.03 -5.27 5.99
N GLY A 379 11.62 -6.26 6.66
CA GLY A 379 11.01 -6.96 7.82
C GLY A 379 9.93 -7.99 7.46
N THR A 380 9.70 -8.25 6.16
CA THR A 380 8.70 -9.19 5.65
C THR A 380 9.31 -10.45 5.05
N VAL A 381 8.54 -11.54 5.04
CA VAL A 381 8.87 -12.81 4.37
C VAL A 381 7.60 -13.43 3.78
N THR A 382 7.68 -14.00 2.59
CA THR A 382 6.55 -14.75 2.00
C THR A 382 6.40 -16.10 2.71
N ALA A 383 5.18 -16.56 3.01
CA ALA A 383 4.97 -17.93 3.48
C ALA A 383 5.54 -18.95 2.48
N GLY A 384 6.26 -19.96 2.96
CA GLY A 384 7.09 -20.85 2.13
C GLY A 384 8.50 -20.32 1.81
N GLY A 385 8.85 -19.11 2.27
CA GLY A 385 10.19 -18.53 2.14
C GLY A 385 11.19 -19.07 3.18
N GLU A 386 12.47 -19.07 2.80
CA GLU A 386 13.58 -19.48 3.65
C GLU A 386 14.20 -18.28 4.38
N LEU A 387 14.60 -18.49 5.64
CA LEU A 387 15.27 -17.51 6.50
C LEU A 387 16.45 -18.16 7.21
N SER A 388 17.43 -17.34 7.59
CA SER A 388 18.48 -17.71 8.54
C SER A 388 18.29 -16.92 9.83
N LEU A 389 18.32 -17.57 10.99
CA LEU A 389 18.33 -16.90 12.29
C LEU A 389 19.63 -17.21 13.02
N THR A 390 20.30 -16.16 13.47
CA THR A 390 21.48 -16.22 14.34
C THR A 390 21.18 -15.52 15.65
N ALA A 391 21.52 -16.14 16.78
CA ALA A 391 21.28 -15.57 18.12
C ALA A 391 22.33 -16.02 19.13
N GLY A 392 22.90 -15.08 19.89
CA GLY A 392 23.79 -15.34 21.01
C GLY A 392 23.08 -15.30 22.37
N GLY A 393 23.83 -15.60 23.42
CA GLY A 393 23.40 -15.51 24.83
C GLY A 393 23.23 -16.88 25.51
N PHE A 394 23.23 -17.98 24.76
CA PHE A 394 23.17 -19.34 25.28
C PHE A 394 24.46 -19.75 25.99
N ARG A 395 24.42 -20.79 26.83
CA ARG A 395 25.66 -21.31 27.41
C ARG A 395 26.53 -21.90 26.29
N PRO A 396 27.87 -21.77 26.32
CA PRO A 396 28.73 -22.45 25.37
C PRO A 396 28.46 -23.96 25.34
N GLY A 397 28.11 -24.51 24.17
CA GLY A 397 27.73 -25.92 24.02
C GLY A 397 26.31 -26.28 24.50
N GLU A 398 25.41 -25.33 24.76
CA GLU A 398 24.03 -25.61 25.20
C GLU A 398 23.23 -26.39 24.14
N THR A 399 22.86 -27.63 24.45
CA THR A 399 22.13 -28.55 23.55
C THR A 399 20.62 -28.55 23.81
N GLY A 400 19.83 -28.83 22.77
CA GLY A 400 18.38 -29.06 22.92
C GLY A 400 17.51 -27.82 22.65
N ILE A 401 18.14 -26.72 22.23
CA ILE A 401 17.50 -25.47 21.86
C ILE A 401 16.53 -25.73 20.69
N ARG A 402 15.41 -25.00 20.65
CA ARG A 402 14.37 -25.15 19.62
C ARG A 402 13.90 -23.80 19.09
N LEU A 403 13.56 -23.77 17.80
CA LEU A 403 12.95 -22.62 17.14
C LEU A 403 11.47 -22.90 16.89
N GLU A 404 10.61 -21.97 17.28
CA GLU A 404 9.16 -22.04 17.13
C GLU A 404 8.65 -20.78 16.41
N LEU A 405 7.60 -20.93 15.59
CA LEU A 405 6.81 -19.83 15.05
C LEU A 405 5.53 -19.70 15.86
N HIS A 406 5.33 -18.55 16.50
CA HIS A 406 4.21 -18.27 17.38
C HIS A 406 3.17 -17.39 16.67
N SER A 407 2.07 -18.04 16.29
CA SER A 407 0.72 -17.47 16.19
C SER A 407 -0.27 -18.51 16.73
N THR A 408 -0.27 -19.69 16.12
CA THR A 408 -0.39 -20.98 16.81
C THR A 408 1.03 -21.58 16.84
N PRO A 409 1.52 -22.18 17.94
CA PRO A 409 2.92 -22.63 18.01
C PRO A 409 3.24 -23.77 17.03
N VAL A 410 4.13 -23.50 16.06
CA VAL A 410 4.69 -24.50 15.14
C VAL A 410 6.18 -24.61 15.37
N VAL A 411 6.71 -25.80 15.65
CA VAL A 411 8.15 -25.99 15.86
C VAL A 411 8.86 -26.11 14.51
N LEU A 412 9.76 -25.16 14.22
CA LEU A 412 10.51 -25.04 12.97
C LEU A 412 11.82 -25.85 13.01
N ALA A 413 12.49 -25.88 14.17
CA ALA A 413 13.72 -26.65 14.37
C ALA A 413 13.83 -27.15 15.83
N ARG A 414 14.52 -28.28 16.03
CA ARG A 414 14.72 -28.95 17.33
C ARG A 414 16.16 -29.45 17.45
N GLY A 415 16.65 -29.58 18.69
CA GLY A 415 17.98 -30.14 18.95
C GLY A 415 19.12 -29.24 18.52
N LEU A 416 18.85 -27.94 18.34
CA LEU A 416 19.89 -26.95 18.07
C LEU A 416 20.88 -26.92 19.24
N THR A 417 22.13 -26.64 18.92
CA THR A 417 23.24 -26.59 19.88
C THR A 417 23.98 -25.27 19.71
N ALA A 418 24.23 -24.56 20.81
CA ALA A 418 25.03 -23.34 20.81
C ALA A 418 26.52 -23.67 20.65
N ASP A 419 27.26 -22.83 19.94
CA ASP A 419 28.70 -23.00 19.74
C ASP A 419 29.53 -22.65 20.99
N ALA A 420 30.86 -22.65 20.86
CA ALA A 420 31.79 -22.31 21.94
C ALA A 420 31.72 -20.83 22.41
N SER A 421 30.99 -19.97 21.70
CA SER A 421 30.73 -18.57 22.06
C SER A 421 29.30 -18.34 22.59
N GLY A 422 28.47 -19.38 22.65
CA GLY A 422 27.07 -19.28 23.07
C GLY A 422 26.12 -18.83 21.96
N VAL A 423 26.49 -19.03 20.70
CA VAL A 423 25.71 -18.62 19.52
C VAL A 423 25.08 -19.82 18.82
N VAL A 424 23.80 -19.68 18.45
CA VAL A 424 23.04 -20.61 17.60
C VAL A 424 22.80 -19.96 16.25
N THR A 425 23.07 -20.67 15.16
CA THR A 425 22.65 -20.31 13.79
C THR A 425 21.78 -21.43 13.21
N VAL A 426 20.66 -21.08 12.58
CA VAL A 426 19.72 -22.04 11.99
C VAL A 426 19.06 -21.48 10.73
N GLN A 427 19.14 -22.23 9.63
CA GLN A 427 18.31 -22.01 8.44
C GLN A 427 16.99 -22.78 8.58
N PHE A 428 15.88 -22.16 8.17
CA PHE A 428 14.56 -22.74 8.25
C PHE A 428 13.60 -22.13 7.20
N THR A 429 12.58 -22.88 6.82
CA THR A 429 11.51 -22.40 5.94
C THR A 429 10.29 -22.00 6.79
N VAL A 430 9.72 -20.81 6.54
CA VAL A 430 8.40 -20.44 7.07
C VAL A 430 7.36 -21.35 6.42
N PRO A 431 6.48 -22.04 7.16
CA PRO A 431 5.50 -22.95 6.56
C PRO A 431 4.63 -22.25 5.50
N ALA A 432 4.42 -22.91 4.35
CA ALA A 432 3.60 -22.36 3.26
C ALA A 432 2.12 -22.17 3.63
N SER A 433 1.67 -22.82 4.71
CA SER A 433 0.33 -22.68 5.31
C SER A 433 0.27 -21.65 6.44
N THR A 434 1.37 -20.95 6.77
CA THR A 434 1.34 -19.85 7.73
C THR A 434 0.45 -18.71 7.20
N PRO A 435 -0.52 -18.21 7.98
CA PRO A 435 -1.36 -17.07 7.60
C PRO A 435 -0.53 -15.82 7.26
N ALA A 436 -1.15 -14.87 6.55
CA ALA A 436 -0.58 -13.53 6.45
C ALA A 436 -0.78 -12.76 7.77
N GLY A 437 0.22 -11.99 8.20
CA GLY A 437 0.14 -11.16 9.40
C GLY A 437 1.47 -11.04 10.14
N ARG A 438 1.41 -10.63 11.41
CA ARG A 438 2.57 -10.53 12.30
C ARG A 438 2.70 -11.79 13.14
N HIS A 439 3.84 -12.46 13.03
CA HIS A 439 4.18 -13.67 13.79
C HIS A 439 5.42 -13.39 14.66
N THR A 440 5.67 -14.25 15.65
CA THR A 440 6.89 -14.17 16.46
C THR A 440 7.71 -15.44 16.29
N LEU A 441 8.96 -15.31 15.85
CA LEU A 441 9.96 -16.38 15.98
C LEU A 441 10.39 -16.42 17.44
N VAL A 442 10.37 -17.61 18.04
CA VAL A 442 10.68 -17.82 19.46
C VAL A 442 11.75 -18.90 19.56
N LEU A 443 12.94 -18.52 20.05
CA LEU A 443 14.06 -19.43 20.23
C LEU A 443 14.17 -19.75 21.72
N VAL A 444 13.95 -21.02 22.10
CA VAL A 444 13.86 -21.46 23.50
C VAL A 444 15.01 -22.39 23.84
N GLY A 445 15.86 -21.97 24.79
CA GLY A 445 16.89 -22.78 25.42
C GLY A 445 16.45 -23.30 26.80
N ALA A 446 17.42 -23.63 27.65
CA ALA A 446 17.18 -24.10 29.01
C ALA A 446 16.85 -22.95 29.98
N ASP A 447 17.68 -21.90 29.98
CA ASP A 447 17.53 -20.76 30.92
C ASP A 447 16.86 -19.52 30.30
N GLN A 448 16.65 -19.51 28.98
CA GLN A 448 16.25 -18.29 28.25
C GLN A 448 15.29 -18.55 27.07
N THR A 449 14.56 -17.50 26.71
CA THR A 449 13.67 -17.48 25.54
C THR A 449 13.83 -16.14 24.81
N LEU A 450 14.39 -16.18 23.61
CA LEU A 450 14.52 -15.02 22.74
C LEU A 450 13.32 -14.93 21.79
N ARG A 451 12.91 -13.72 21.43
CA ARG A 451 11.73 -13.46 20.59
C ARG A 451 12.04 -12.42 19.53
N GLN A 452 11.68 -12.70 18.28
CA GLN A 452 11.79 -11.77 17.16
C GLN A 452 10.48 -11.69 16.38
N SER A 453 9.99 -10.49 16.13
CA SER A 453 8.80 -10.30 15.28
C SER A 453 9.17 -10.40 13.80
N ILE A 454 8.34 -11.10 13.02
CA ILE A 454 8.39 -11.10 11.55
C ILE A 454 7.00 -10.84 10.98
N THR A 455 6.93 -10.18 9.83
CA THR A 455 5.68 -10.07 9.07
C THR A 455 5.67 -11.11 7.96
N VAL A 456 4.75 -12.06 8.04
CA VAL A 456 4.54 -13.05 6.99
C VAL A 456 3.54 -12.47 5.99
N THR A 457 3.95 -12.32 4.73
CA THR A 457 3.02 -12.08 3.62
C THR A 457 2.47 -13.42 3.14
N ALA A 458 1.22 -13.43 2.66
CA ALA A 458 0.64 -14.64 2.09
C ALA A 458 1.55 -15.18 0.98
N ALA A 459 1.75 -16.50 0.95
CA ALA A 459 2.18 -17.15 -0.27
C ALA A 459 1.20 -16.72 -1.38
N GLN A 460 1.72 -16.12 -2.46
CA GLN A 460 0.90 -15.80 -3.62
C GLN A 460 0.16 -17.08 -4.02
N PRO A 461 -1.19 -17.09 -4.04
CA PRO A 461 -1.95 -18.31 -4.26
C PRO A 461 -1.65 -18.79 -5.67
N ARG A 462 -0.77 -19.80 -5.76
CA ARG A 462 -0.38 -20.42 -7.02
C ARG A 462 -1.66 -20.88 -7.70
N CYS A 463 -1.99 -20.23 -8.82
CA CYS A 463 -3.19 -20.55 -9.55
C CYS A 463 -3.00 -21.97 -10.09
N VAL A 464 -3.67 -22.94 -9.47
CA VAL A 464 -3.58 -24.33 -9.89
C VAL A 464 -4.61 -24.56 -11.00
N ALA A 465 -4.13 -24.56 -12.23
CA ALA A 465 -4.87 -25.12 -13.35
C ALA A 465 -4.73 -26.65 -13.35
N ARG A 466 -5.53 -27.31 -14.19
CA ARG A 466 -5.26 -28.68 -14.64
C ARG A 466 -4.83 -28.63 -16.09
N SER A 467 -3.88 -29.48 -16.46
CA SER A 467 -3.43 -29.63 -17.85
C SER A 467 -4.58 -30.11 -18.72
N VAL A 468 -4.67 -29.63 -19.95
CA VAL A 468 -5.69 -30.04 -20.91
C VAL A 468 -5.02 -30.73 -22.09
N SER A 469 -5.52 -31.92 -22.43
CA SER A 469 -5.08 -32.72 -23.57
C SER A 469 -6.25 -33.51 -24.14
N GLY A 470 -6.28 -33.72 -25.46
CA GLY A 470 -7.40 -34.39 -26.12
C GLY A 470 -8.70 -33.58 -26.15
N ALA A 471 -8.63 -32.26 -25.97
CA ALA A 471 -9.80 -31.39 -26.01
C ALA A 471 -10.49 -31.40 -27.37
N THR A 472 -11.79 -31.11 -27.38
CA THR A 472 -12.60 -30.99 -28.60
C THR A 472 -13.28 -29.63 -28.67
N LEU A 473 -13.44 -29.13 -29.89
CA LEU A 473 -14.19 -27.92 -30.24
C LEU A 473 -15.08 -28.27 -31.43
N THR A 474 -16.37 -27.95 -31.34
CA THR A 474 -17.34 -28.12 -32.43
C THR A 474 -17.96 -26.76 -32.77
N TRP A 475 -17.84 -26.36 -34.03
CA TRP A 475 -18.28 -25.04 -34.51
C TRP A 475 -18.52 -25.05 -36.03
N GLY A 476 -19.47 -24.25 -36.49
CA GLY A 476 -19.83 -24.16 -37.92
C GLY A 476 -19.34 -22.92 -38.67
N VAL A 477 -18.67 -21.99 -37.98
CA VAL A 477 -18.48 -20.61 -38.46
C VAL A 477 -19.83 -19.89 -38.54
N ARG A 478 -20.59 -20.09 -39.62
CA ARG A 478 -21.95 -19.56 -39.79
C ARG A 478 -22.71 -20.35 -40.84
N ASP A 479 -23.92 -20.83 -40.56
CA ASP A 479 -24.69 -21.66 -41.48
C ASP A 479 -25.03 -20.95 -42.79
N SER A 480 -25.55 -19.71 -42.71
CA SER A 480 -25.85 -18.91 -43.90
C SER A 480 -24.61 -18.63 -44.75
N PHE A 481 -23.40 -18.60 -44.17
CA PHE A 481 -22.15 -18.49 -44.92
C PHE A 481 -21.80 -19.80 -45.64
N ARG A 482 -21.92 -20.97 -44.98
CA ARG A 482 -21.74 -22.28 -45.63
C ARG A 482 -22.69 -22.45 -46.82
N THR A 483 -23.98 -22.16 -46.58
CA THR A 483 -25.05 -22.26 -47.57
C THR A 483 -24.86 -21.28 -48.73
N TYR A 484 -24.34 -20.08 -48.47
CA TYR A 484 -23.93 -19.13 -49.51
C TYR A 484 -22.75 -19.66 -50.36
N VAL A 485 -21.69 -20.17 -49.72
CA VAL A 485 -20.49 -20.68 -50.41
C VAL A 485 -20.84 -21.89 -51.30
N ALA A 486 -21.58 -22.87 -50.78
CA ALA A 486 -22.04 -24.02 -51.55
C ALA A 486 -23.17 -23.69 -52.56
N GLY A 487 -23.81 -22.53 -52.43
CA GLY A 487 -24.98 -22.14 -53.20
C GLY A 487 -24.68 -21.68 -54.64
N PRO A 488 -25.73 -21.53 -55.49
CA PRO A 488 -25.58 -21.21 -56.91
C PRO A 488 -25.03 -19.81 -57.22
N VAL A 489 -24.89 -18.96 -56.19
CA VAL A 489 -24.33 -17.61 -56.27
C VAL A 489 -22.81 -17.65 -56.19
N ALA A 490 -22.22 -18.18 -55.11
CA ALA A 490 -20.77 -18.27 -54.96
C ALA A 490 -20.16 -19.45 -55.73
N ARG A 491 -20.93 -20.53 -55.97
CA ARG A 491 -20.52 -21.75 -56.69
C ARG A 491 -19.19 -22.30 -56.18
N GLY A 492 -19.07 -22.31 -54.86
CA GLY A 492 -17.84 -22.51 -54.13
C GLY A 492 -17.65 -23.93 -53.60
N THR A 493 -16.61 -24.07 -52.80
CA THR A 493 -16.24 -25.32 -52.13
C THR A 493 -15.81 -25.03 -50.70
N VAL A 494 -16.13 -25.93 -49.78
CA VAL A 494 -15.65 -25.87 -48.40
C VAL A 494 -14.76 -27.09 -48.13
N THR A 495 -13.49 -26.83 -47.82
CA THR A 495 -12.42 -27.82 -47.74
C THR A 495 -11.89 -27.89 -46.30
N PRO A 496 -12.40 -28.81 -45.46
CA PRO A 496 -11.82 -29.09 -44.14
C PRO A 496 -10.47 -29.80 -44.27
N SER A 497 -9.55 -29.55 -43.34
CA SER A 497 -8.25 -30.22 -43.27
C SER A 497 -7.75 -30.24 -41.81
N GLY A 498 -7.55 -31.44 -41.26
CA GLY A 498 -7.25 -31.62 -39.83
C GLY A 498 -8.49 -31.51 -38.90
N VAL A 499 -9.70 -31.52 -39.46
CA VAL A 499 -10.98 -31.47 -38.75
C VAL A 499 -11.95 -32.49 -39.35
N SER A 500 -12.95 -32.93 -38.58
CA SER A 500 -14.00 -33.85 -39.05
C SER A 500 -15.37 -33.16 -39.16
N GLY A 501 -16.33 -33.78 -39.84
CA GLY A 501 -17.67 -33.24 -40.08
C GLY A 501 -17.78 -32.41 -41.37
N SER A 502 -18.98 -31.90 -41.64
CA SER A 502 -19.35 -31.20 -42.89
C SER A 502 -19.87 -29.76 -42.68
N GLY A 503 -19.73 -29.22 -41.46
CA GLY A 503 -20.30 -27.94 -41.07
C GLY A 503 -21.60 -28.14 -40.26
N PRO A 504 -21.56 -28.13 -38.92
CA PRO A 504 -20.39 -27.86 -38.07
C PRO A 504 -19.25 -28.87 -38.23
N TRP A 505 -18.03 -28.42 -37.94
CA TRP A 505 -16.83 -29.24 -37.88
C TRP A 505 -16.41 -29.47 -36.44
N THR A 506 -15.70 -30.58 -36.21
CA THR A 506 -15.06 -30.87 -34.94
C THR A 506 -13.54 -30.85 -35.10
N TRP A 507 -12.90 -29.94 -34.38
CA TRP A 507 -11.47 -29.93 -34.10
C TRP A 507 -11.23 -30.83 -32.88
N SER A 508 -10.21 -31.67 -32.93
CA SER A 508 -9.88 -32.64 -31.88
C SER A 508 -8.39 -32.55 -31.49
N GLY A 509 -7.98 -33.25 -30.43
CA GLY A 509 -6.59 -33.28 -29.99
C GLY A 509 -6.09 -31.98 -29.36
N GLY A 510 -6.99 -31.05 -29.00
CA GLY A 510 -6.62 -29.75 -28.45
C GLY A 510 -5.91 -29.84 -27.10
N THR A 511 -5.02 -28.88 -26.85
CA THR A 511 -4.18 -28.83 -25.64
C THR A 511 -4.22 -27.46 -24.98
N GLY A 512 -3.89 -27.41 -23.69
CA GLY A 512 -3.84 -26.16 -22.92
C GLY A 512 -3.84 -26.35 -21.41
N ARG A 513 -4.45 -25.40 -20.70
CA ARG A 513 -4.59 -25.38 -19.23
C ARG A 513 -5.92 -24.75 -18.83
N PHE A 514 -6.58 -25.30 -17.81
CA PHE A 514 -7.86 -24.78 -17.30
C PHE A 514 -7.99 -24.92 -15.78
N ASN A 515 -8.32 -23.84 -15.09
CA ASN A 515 -8.77 -23.85 -13.70
C ASN A 515 -10.30 -24.04 -13.70
N ALA A 516 -10.80 -25.05 -12.99
CA ALA A 516 -12.22 -25.40 -12.97
C ALA A 516 -13.01 -24.73 -11.82
N ASP A 517 -12.30 -24.35 -10.76
CA ASP A 517 -12.83 -23.83 -9.50
C ASP A 517 -12.96 -22.30 -9.56
N ALA A 518 -11.98 -21.64 -10.20
CA ALA A 518 -12.08 -20.28 -10.72
C ALA A 518 -12.02 -20.37 -12.27
N PRO A 519 -13.18 -20.47 -12.97
CA PRO A 519 -13.23 -20.78 -14.40
C PRO A 519 -12.45 -19.80 -15.28
N ALA A 520 -11.24 -20.20 -15.65
CA ALA A 520 -10.28 -19.43 -16.44
C ALA A 520 -9.26 -20.36 -17.08
N GLY A 521 -8.75 -19.99 -18.25
CA GLY A 521 -7.73 -20.74 -18.99
C GLY A 521 -7.99 -20.80 -20.48
N ALA A 522 -7.24 -21.62 -21.20
CA ALA A 522 -7.39 -21.73 -22.65
C ALA A 522 -7.07 -23.13 -23.16
N ALA A 523 -7.69 -23.48 -24.28
CA ALA A 523 -7.28 -24.60 -25.12
C ALA A 523 -7.15 -24.14 -26.57
N ALA A 524 -6.16 -24.68 -27.27
CA ALA A 524 -5.89 -24.45 -28.67
C ALA A 524 -5.97 -25.77 -29.45
N TRP A 525 -6.43 -25.69 -30.69
CA TRP A 525 -6.52 -26.80 -31.62
C TRP A 525 -5.73 -26.46 -32.89
N SER A 526 -5.20 -27.49 -33.55
CA SER A 526 -4.68 -27.37 -34.92
C SER A 526 -5.78 -27.67 -35.94
N GLY A 527 -5.62 -27.17 -37.17
CA GLY A 527 -6.46 -27.57 -38.31
C GLY A 527 -7.38 -26.46 -38.80
N ARG A 528 -7.88 -26.62 -40.03
CA ARG A 528 -8.47 -25.52 -40.80
C ARG A 528 -9.71 -25.92 -41.60
N VAL A 529 -10.50 -24.91 -41.92
CA VAL A 529 -11.56 -24.94 -42.94
C VAL A 529 -11.28 -23.82 -43.94
N ALA A 530 -11.09 -24.19 -45.20
CA ALA A 530 -10.94 -23.25 -46.31
C ALA A 530 -12.23 -23.14 -47.11
N PHE A 531 -12.61 -21.93 -47.49
CA PHE A 531 -13.79 -21.58 -48.26
C PHE A 531 -13.32 -20.90 -49.55
N SER A 532 -13.70 -21.46 -50.71
CA SER A 532 -13.45 -20.86 -52.02
C SER A 532 -14.76 -20.57 -52.74
N GLY A 533 -14.81 -19.53 -53.59
CA GLY A 533 -16.00 -19.19 -54.38
C GLY A 533 -15.74 -18.04 -55.36
N HIS A 534 -16.73 -17.67 -56.17
CA HIS A 534 -16.64 -16.59 -57.17
C HIS A 534 -15.41 -16.72 -58.09
N GLY A 535 -15.18 -17.92 -58.63
CA GLY A 535 -14.03 -18.23 -59.49
C GLY A 535 -12.66 -18.17 -58.78
N GLY A 536 -12.64 -18.13 -57.44
CA GLY A 536 -11.44 -17.92 -56.63
C GLY A 536 -11.36 -16.54 -55.96
N THR A 537 -12.25 -15.60 -56.33
CA THR A 537 -12.31 -14.25 -55.74
C THR A 537 -12.69 -14.28 -54.25
N LEU A 538 -13.58 -15.19 -53.86
CA LEU A 538 -13.76 -15.54 -52.45
C LEU A 538 -12.73 -16.61 -52.12
N ALA A 539 -11.78 -16.25 -51.24
CA ALA A 539 -10.81 -17.15 -50.66
C ALA A 539 -10.65 -16.79 -49.18
N LEU A 540 -11.20 -17.61 -48.28
CA LEU A 540 -11.13 -17.42 -46.84
C LEU A 540 -10.72 -18.72 -46.18
N THR A 541 -9.70 -18.71 -45.32
CA THR A 541 -9.34 -19.85 -44.47
C THR A 541 -9.42 -19.45 -43.01
N ILE A 542 -10.09 -20.27 -42.21
CA ILE A 542 -10.09 -20.17 -40.75
C ILE A 542 -9.36 -21.40 -40.21
N ALA A 543 -8.29 -21.17 -39.46
CA ALA A 543 -7.35 -22.19 -39.00
C ALA A 543 -6.97 -21.99 -37.53
N ASP A 544 -6.51 -23.08 -36.91
CA ASP A 544 -5.90 -23.14 -35.58
C ASP A 544 -6.64 -22.33 -34.50
N PRO A 545 -7.92 -22.66 -34.23
CA PRO A 545 -8.73 -21.93 -33.26
C PRO A 545 -8.23 -22.15 -31.83
N ARG A 546 -8.44 -21.15 -30.98
CA ARG A 546 -8.16 -21.17 -29.55
C ARG A 546 -9.29 -20.47 -28.81
N VAL A 547 -9.90 -21.19 -27.87
CA VAL A 547 -10.87 -20.65 -26.92
C VAL A 547 -10.11 -20.27 -25.65
N GLN A 548 -10.25 -19.02 -25.21
CA GLN A 548 -9.77 -18.58 -23.89
C GLN A 548 -10.97 -18.16 -23.05
N VAL A 549 -11.20 -18.88 -21.96
CA VAL A 549 -12.15 -18.55 -20.90
C VAL A 549 -11.52 -17.47 -20.03
N THR A 550 -12.19 -16.32 -19.95
CA THR A 550 -11.73 -15.14 -19.20
C THR A 550 -12.52 -14.92 -17.91
N SER A 551 -13.70 -15.52 -17.78
CA SER A 551 -14.47 -15.59 -16.53
C SER A 551 -15.45 -16.78 -16.56
N ALA A 552 -16.16 -17.02 -15.45
CA ALA A 552 -17.27 -17.98 -15.41
C ALA A 552 -18.40 -17.71 -16.42
N THR A 553 -18.51 -16.49 -16.97
CA THR A 553 -19.58 -16.07 -17.88
C THR A 553 -19.09 -15.74 -19.30
N SER A 554 -17.78 -15.61 -19.52
CA SER A 554 -17.22 -15.10 -20.78
C SER A 554 -16.00 -15.88 -21.26
N ALA A 555 -15.93 -16.07 -22.58
CA ALA A 555 -14.74 -16.52 -23.29
C ALA A 555 -14.58 -15.76 -24.62
N VAL A 556 -13.40 -15.89 -25.22
CA VAL A 556 -13.13 -15.40 -26.58
C VAL A 556 -12.71 -16.56 -27.49
N LEU A 557 -13.22 -16.56 -28.71
CA LEU A 557 -12.77 -17.42 -29.79
C LEU A 557 -11.77 -16.64 -30.65
N THR A 558 -10.51 -17.07 -30.61
CA THR A 558 -9.43 -16.60 -31.49
C THR A 558 -9.15 -17.64 -32.56
N ALA A 559 -8.75 -17.23 -33.76
CA ALA A 559 -8.30 -18.14 -34.81
C ALA A 559 -7.31 -17.45 -35.76
N THR A 560 -6.52 -18.22 -36.48
CA THR A 560 -5.76 -17.74 -37.65
C THR A 560 -6.74 -17.56 -38.82
N VAL A 561 -6.87 -16.34 -39.33
CA VAL A 561 -7.66 -16.02 -40.52
C VAL A 561 -6.70 -15.73 -41.67
N THR A 562 -7.00 -16.26 -42.86
CA THR A 562 -6.32 -15.89 -44.10
C THR A 562 -7.35 -15.52 -45.16
N ASN A 563 -7.23 -14.33 -45.73
CA ASN A 563 -8.12 -13.80 -46.76
C ASN A 563 -7.29 -13.03 -47.82
N GLY A 564 -7.93 -12.19 -48.64
CA GLY A 564 -7.24 -11.37 -49.65
C GLY A 564 -6.28 -10.32 -49.08
N ASP A 565 -6.43 -9.94 -47.80
CA ASP A 565 -5.59 -8.96 -47.10
C ASP A 565 -4.37 -9.62 -46.43
N GLY A 566 -4.26 -10.96 -46.48
CA GLY A 566 -3.15 -11.75 -45.93
C GLY A 566 -3.58 -12.67 -44.78
N THR A 567 -2.61 -13.05 -43.94
CA THR A 567 -2.80 -13.95 -42.79
C THR A 567 -2.60 -13.21 -41.47
N SER A 568 -3.55 -13.31 -40.55
CA SER A 568 -3.47 -12.74 -39.20
C SER A 568 -4.15 -13.63 -38.16
N ARG A 569 -3.86 -13.42 -36.86
CA ARG A 569 -4.60 -14.09 -35.77
C ARG A 569 -5.61 -13.11 -35.18
N VAL A 570 -6.88 -13.48 -35.26
CA VAL A 570 -8.03 -12.59 -35.03
C VAL A 570 -8.87 -13.12 -33.87
N THR A 571 -9.31 -12.23 -32.97
CA THR A 571 -10.38 -12.51 -32.02
C THR A 571 -11.72 -12.49 -32.75
N LEU A 572 -12.08 -13.61 -33.38
CA LEU A 572 -13.26 -13.72 -34.24
C LEU A 572 -14.57 -13.44 -33.48
N ALA A 573 -14.74 -14.00 -32.28
CA ALA A 573 -15.99 -13.87 -31.53
C ALA A 573 -15.79 -13.76 -30.01
N THR A 574 -16.73 -13.08 -29.34
CA THR A 574 -17.00 -13.26 -27.91
C THR A 574 -18.00 -14.39 -27.71
N LEU A 575 -17.87 -15.12 -26.61
CA LEU A 575 -18.67 -16.31 -26.28
C LEU A 575 -19.38 -16.11 -24.95
N ALA A 576 -20.72 -16.17 -24.94
CA ALA A 576 -21.55 -15.96 -23.76
C ALA A 576 -21.74 -17.28 -22.99
N LEU A 577 -20.75 -17.69 -22.18
CA LEU A 577 -20.74 -19.00 -21.50
C LEU A 577 -21.98 -19.25 -20.63
N SER A 578 -22.52 -18.21 -19.99
CA SER A 578 -23.73 -18.29 -19.16
C SER A 578 -25.04 -18.45 -19.94
N ALA A 579 -25.00 -18.36 -21.27
CA ALA A 579 -26.13 -18.63 -22.16
C ALA A 579 -25.98 -19.97 -22.93
N GLY A 580 -24.89 -20.71 -22.68
CA GLY A 580 -24.76 -22.13 -23.05
C GLY A 580 -24.92 -23.03 -21.83
N GLN A 581 -24.93 -24.36 -22.05
CA GLN A 581 -24.96 -25.34 -20.97
C GLN A 581 -23.53 -25.70 -20.55
N ARG A 582 -23.21 -25.58 -19.25
CA ARG A 582 -21.94 -26.07 -18.66
C ARG A 582 -22.17 -27.42 -17.96
N THR A 583 -21.25 -28.35 -18.13
CA THR A 583 -21.23 -29.65 -17.41
C THR A 583 -19.84 -29.92 -16.87
N VAL A 584 -19.77 -30.47 -15.65
CA VAL A 584 -18.53 -30.86 -14.97
C VAL A 584 -18.71 -32.27 -14.41
N GLY A 585 -17.78 -33.17 -14.71
CA GLY A 585 -17.86 -34.59 -14.36
C GLY A 585 -16.76 -35.39 -15.05
N ASP A 586 -16.53 -36.64 -14.68
CA ASP A 586 -15.57 -37.57 -15.31
C ASP A 586 -14.15 -37.01 -15.57
N GLY A 587 -13.67 -36.08 -14.74
CA GLY A 587 -12.40 -35.40 -14.95
C GLY A 587 -12.36 -34.47 -16.17
N ARG A 588 -13.51 -33.93 -16.61
CA ARG A 588 -13.64 -33.00 -17.75
C ARG A 588 -14.62 -31.87 -17.45
N VAL A 589 -14.48 -30.78 -18.19
CA VAL A 589 -15.43 -29.65 -18.24
C VAL A 589 -15.91 -29.49 -19.67
N ALA A 590 -17.22 -29.43 -19.88
CA ALA A 590 -17.83 -29.23 -21.18
C ALA A 590 -18.72 -27.98 -21.18
N TYR A 591 -18.74 -27.29 -22.31
CA TYR A 591 -19.66 -26.21 -22.62
C TYR A 591 -20.34 -26.53 -23.96
N SER A 592 -21.67 -26.52 -24.02
CA SER A 592 -22.45 -26.82 -25.23
C SER A 592 -23.40 -25.68 -25.59
N GLY A 593 -23.56 -25.46 -26.90
CA GLY A 593 -24.50 -24.46 -27.45
C GLY A 593 -24.20 -23.01 -27.07
N VAL A 594 -22.95 -22.66 -26.76
CA VAL A 594 -22.57 -21.31 -26.31
C VAL A 594 -22.78 -20.30 -27.45
N PRO A 595 -23.61 -19.25 -27.26
CA PRO A 595 -23.79 -18.22 -28.28
C PRO A 595 -22.48 -17.48 -28.57
N ALA A 596 -22.19 -17.29 -29.86
CA ALA A 596 -20.99 -16.64 -30.36
C ALA A 596 -21.34 -15.36 -31.13
N THR A 597 -20.73 -14.24 -30.76
CA THR A 597 -21.01 -12.91 -31.33
C THR A 597 -19.77 -12.38 -32.05
N LEU A 598 -19.91 -12.05 -33.33
CA LEU A 598 -18.84 -11.57 -34.20
C LEU A 598 -18.26 -10.23 -33.70
N THR A 599 -16.93 -10.14 -33.56
CA THR A 599 -16.27 -8.87 -33.19
C THR A 599 -16.03 -7.98 -34.43
N ALA A 600 -15.64 -6.72 -34.22
CA ALA A 600 -15.21 -5.85 -35.31
C ALA A 600 -13.96 -6.38 -36.06
N ALA A 601 -13.03 -7.02 -35.34
CA ALA A 601 -11.88 -7.67 -35.97
C ALA A 601 -12.30 -8.94 -36.75
N GLY A 602 -13.27 -9.69 -36.23
CA GLY A 602 -13.89 -10.82 -36.94
C GLY A 602 -14.58 -10.38 -38.23
N ALA A 603 -15.38 -9.30 -38.17
CA ALA A 603 -16.04 -8.70 -39.32
C ALA A 603 -15.07 -8.32 -40.45
N ALA A 604 -13.93 -7.71 -40.11
CA ALA A 604 -12.87 -7.43 -41.07
C ALA A 604 -12.30 -8.71 -41.72
N GLY A 605 -12.15 -9.80 -40.94
CA GLY A 605 -11.74 -11.11 -41.48
C GLY A 605 -12.69 -11.68 -42.54
N PHE A 606 -13.99 -11.38 -42.46
CA PHE A 606 -14.99 -11.67 -43.50
C PHE A 606 -15.10 -10.56 -44.56
N ALA A 607 -14.03 -9.79 -44.79
CA ALA A 607 -13.96 -8.68 -45.76
C ALA A 607 -15.09 -7.64 -45.61
N GLY A 608 -15.60 -7.45 -44.39
CA GLY A 608 -16.66 -6.49 -44.09
C GLY A 608 -18.08 -6.89 -44.53
N PHE A 609 -18.29 -8.10 -45.06
CA PHE A 609 -19.62 -8.59 -45.46
C PHE A 609 -20.58 -8.83 -44.27
N TYR A 610 -20.04 -8.87 -43.05
CA TYR A 610 -20.80 -8.99 -41.80
C TYR A 610 -20.39 -7.89 -40.83
N THR A 611 -21.33 -7.46 -39.99
CA THR A 611 -21.16 -6.38 -39.00
C THR A 611 -20.83 -6.91 -37.61
N ALA A 612 -20.12 -6.11 -36.82
CA ALA A 612 -19.83 -6.43 -35.42
C ALA A 612 -21.13 -6.52 -34.62
N GLY A 613 -21.26 -7.54 -33.77
CA GLY A 613 -22.48 -7.84 -33.02
C GLY A 613 -23.39 -8.87 -33.67
N GLU A 614 -23.13 -9.29 -34.92
CA GLU A 614 -23.90 -10.38 -35.55
C GLU A 614 -23.65 -11.74 -34.89
N ALA A 615 -24.70 -12.55 -34.81
CA ALA A 615 -24.62 -13.92 -34.33
C ALA A 615 -23.92 -14.84 -35.34
N LEU A 616 -23.00 -15.66 -34.83
CA LEU A 616 -22.37 -16.78 -35.52
C LEU A 616 -22.99 -18.10 -35.06
N ASP A 617 -22.58 -19.21 -35.66
CA ASP A 617 -23.01 -20.53 -35.17
C ASP A 617 -22.53 -20.74 -33.72
N PRO A 618 -23.36 -21.31 -32.83
CA PRO A 618 -22.96 -21.59 -31.46
C PRO A 618 -21.72 -22.49 -31.37
N VAL A 619 -20.90 -22.23 -30.35
CA VAL A 619 -19.67 -22.96 -30.08
C VAL A 619 -19.91 -24.00 -28.99
N SER A 620 -19.39 -25.22 -29.16
CA SER A 620 -19.34 -26.23 -28.11
C SER A 620 -17.90 -26.72 -27.94
N PHE A 621 -17.44 -26.93 -26.71
CA PHE A 621 -16.08 -27.43 -26.44
C PHE A 621 -16.00 -28.27 -25.17
N THR A 622 -15.10 -29.26 -25.18
CA THR A 622 -14.82 -30.13 -24.03
C THR A 622 -13.33 -30.11 -23.68
N LEU A 623 -13.03 -29.92 -22.40
CA LEU A 623 -11.70 -29.84 -21.82
C LEU A 623 -11.49 -31.02 -20.85
N PRO A 624 -10.84 -32.12 -21.26
CA PRO A 624 -10.35 -33.15 -20.34
C PRO A 624 -9.27 -32.55 -19.43
N LEU A 625 -9.32 -32.86 -18.13
CA LEU A 625 -8.43 -32.31 -17.10
C LEU A 625 -7.45 -33.38 -16.61
N GLY A 626 -6.18 -33.22 -16.95
CA GLY A 626 -5.06 -34.04 -16.50
C GLY A 626 -4.57 -33.68 -15.09
N GLY A 627 -3.26 -33.81 -14.87
CA GLY A 627 -2.61 -33.43 -13.61
C GLY A 627 -2.68 -31.92 -13.34
N GLN A 628 -2.48 -31.55 -12.07
CA GLN A 628 -2.33 -30.15 -11.66
C GLN A 628 -1.09 -29.52 -12.29
N VAL A 629 -1.20 -28.25 -12.68
CA VAL A 629 -0.13 -27.43 -13.26
C VAL A 629 -0.34 -25.97 -12.84
N GLU A 630 0.73 -25.18 -12.80
CA GLU A 630 0.61 -23.73 -12.68
C GLU A 630 -0.22 -23.16 -13.86
N CYS A 631 -1.11 -22.20 -13.58
CA CYS A 631 -1.76 -21.38 -14.60
C CYS A 631 -0.70 -20.58 -15.39
N ASP A 632 -0.95 -20.35 -16.67
CA ASP A 632 -0.10 -19.46 -17.45
C ASP A 632 -0.20 -18.01 -16.94
N ALA A 633 0.95 -17.35 -16.78
CA ALA A 633 1.02 -15.91 -16.53
C ALA A 633 0.53 -15.06 -17.73
N SER A 634 0.14 -15.69 -18.84
CA SER A 634 -0.36 -15.02 -20.05
C SER A 634 -1.83 -14.61 -19.94
N THR A 635 -2.11 -13.62 -19.09
CA THR A 635 -3.28 -12.73 -19.27
C THR A 635 -3.05 -11.72 -20.41
N GLY A 636 -1.87 -11.71 -21.02
CA GLY A 636 -1.54 -10.95 -22.22
C GLY A 636 -2.51 -11.22 -23.37
N LEU A 637 -3.46 -10.31 -23.53
CA LEU A 637 -4.30 -10.19 -24.71
C LEU A 637 -3.42 -9.99 -25.95
N ALA A 638 -3.86 -10.52 -27.09
CA ALA A 638 -3.28 -10.10 -28.36
C ALA A 638 -3.47 -8.58 -28.52
N THR A 639 -2.42 -7.88 -28.97
CA THR A 639 -2.44 -6.43 -29.17
C THR A 639 -3.62 -6.02 -30.05
N THR A 640 -4.47 -5.12 -29.54
CA THR A 640 -5.53 -4.49 -30.33
C THR A 640 -4.90 -3.64 -31.42
N GLY A 641 -4.92 -4.12 -32.66
CA GLY A 641 -4.37 -3.43 -33.83
C GLY A 641 -5.22 -2.22 -34.23
N ALA A 642 -5.20 -1.18 -33.40
CA ALA A 642 -6.03 0.01 -33.51
C ALA A 642 -5.25 1.31 -33.19
N ASP A 643 -3.96 1.35 -33.54
CA ASP A 643 -3.11 2.55 -33.46
C ASP A 643 -2.35 2.77 -34.78
N ALA A 644 -3.12 2.91 -35.87
CA ALA A 644 -2.61 3.33 -37.18
C ALA A 644 -3.71 3.95 -38.06
N LEU A 645 -4.24 5.12 -37.69
CA LEU A 645 -4.39 6.26 -38.60
C LEU A 645 -4.83 7.54 -37.85
N SER A 646 -4.38 8.68 -38.34
CA SER A 646 -4.46 9.97 -37.64
C SER A 646 -5.77 10.72 -37.87
N GLY A 647 -6.28 11.36 -36.81
CA GLY A 647 -6.91 12.69 -36.92
C GLY A 647 -8.41 12.80 -36.69
N VAL A 648 -8.77 13.81 -35.88
CA VAL A 648 -10.12 14.40 -35.70
C VAL A 648 -11.18 13.44 -35.13
N GLY A 649 -11.47 13.58 -33.84
CA GLY A 649 -12.40 12.71 -33.13
C GLY A 649 -13.85 13.17 -33.11
N ALA A 650 -14.70 12.32 -32.52
CA ALA A 650 -15.99 12.68 -31.94
C ALA A 650 -16.30 11.73 -30.77
N SER A 651 -16.79 12.28 -29.65
CA SER A 651 -17.25 11.48 -28.51
C SER A 651 -18.60 10.81 -28.81
N ALA A 652 -18.87 9.69 -28.16
CA ALA A 652 -20.12 8.94 -28.32
C ALA A 652 -21.37 9.71 -27.86
N ALA A 653 -22.54 9.41 -28.46
CA ALA A 653 -23.83 9.58 -27.81
C ALA A 653 -24.98 8.73 -28.42
N PHE A 654 -25.97 8.49 -27.57
CA PHE A 654 -27.37 8.08 -27.84
C PHE A 654 -27.73 6.68 -28.35
N VAL A 655 -28.41 5.96 -27.46
CA VAL A 655 -29.50 5.02 -27.74
C VAL A 655 -30.82 5.69 -27.35
N LEU A 656 -31.89 5.46 -28.12
CA LEU A 656 -33.30 5.85 -27.90
C LEU A 656 -33.66 7.36 -27.84
N LEU A 657 -34.26 7.87 -28.92
CA LEU A 657 -35.61 8.45 -28.84
C LEU A 657 -36.35 8.45 -30.19
N GLY A 658 -37.68 8.32 -30.15
CA GLY A 658 -38.64 9.05 -30.99
C GLY A 658 -38.60 8.88 -32.52
N ALA A 659 -39.62 8.21 -33.07
CA ALA A 659 -39.93 8.33 -34.49
C ALA A 659 -40.81 9.58 -34.76
N LEU A 660 -40.41 10.44 -35.71
CA LEU A 660 -41.34 11.05 -36.69
C LEU A 660 -40.63 11.80 -37.84
N MET A 661 -41.26 11.74 -39.01
CA MET A 661 -41.29 12.71 -40.13
C MET A 661 -40.90 12.14 -41.51
N VAL A 662 -41.94 11.84 -42.30
CA VAL A 662 -41.88 11.69 -43.75
C VAL A 662 -42.28 13.01 -44.40
N GLY A 663 -41.59 13.40 -45.48
CA GLY A 663 -41.85 14.62 -46.26
C GLY A 663 -40.94 15.79 -45.86
N VAL A 664 -40.51 16.67 -46.77
CA VAL A 664 -41.05 16.99 -48.11
C VAL A 664 -39.93 17.19 -49.14
N ALA A 665 -40.19 16.82 -50.39
CA ALA A 665 -39.28 17.08 -51.52
C ALA A 665 -39.60 18.41 -52.26
N ARG A 666 -38.58 18.94 -52.95
CA ARG A 666 -38.58 20.06 -53.94
C ARG A 666 -38.56 21.51 -53.42
N ARG A 667 -37.95 22.33 -54.30
CA ARG A 667 -37.91 23.81 -54.39
C ARG A 667 -36.97 24.50 -53.37
N ARG A 668 -36.13 25.47 -53.78
CA ARG A 668 -36.01 26.18 -55.08
C ARG A 668 -34.59 26.12 -55.68
N ARG A 669 -34.51 26.21 -57.02
CA ARG A 669 -33.32 26.73 -57.73
C ARG A 669 -33.42 28.27 -57.78
N GLY A 670 -32.28 28.95 -57.88
CA GLY A 670 -32.20 30.25 -58.56
C GLY A 670 -31.38 31.34 -57.87
N THR A 671 -30.30 31.76 -58.56
CA THR A 671 -29.91 33.17 -58.82
C THR A 671 -29.54 34.10 -57.63
N THR A 672 -28.50 34.95 -57.70
CA THR A 672 -27.64 35.37 -58.83
C THR A 672 -26.33 35.99 -58.36
N THR A 673 -25.32 36.03 -59.25
CA THR A 673 -24.13 36.92 -59.26
C THR A 673 -23.15 36.86 -58.08
N ALA A 674 -21.87 37.17 -58.26
CA ALA A 674 -21.16 37.66 -59.47
C ALA A 674 -20.06 36.68 -59.92
#